data_AF-D2QUF4-F1
#
_entry.id   AF-D2QUF4-F1
#
_cell.length_a   1.000
_cell.length_b   1.000
_cell.length_c   1.000
_cell.angle_alpha   90.00
_cell.angle_beta   90.00
_cell.angle_gamma   90.00
#
_symmetry.space_group_name_H-M   'P 1'
#
loop_
_entity.id
_entity.type
_entity.pdbx_description
1 polymer ?
#
loop_
_entity_poly.entity_id
_entity_poly.type
_entity_poly.pdbx_seq_one_letter_code
_entity_poly.pdbx_strand_id
1 'polypeptide(L)'
;MPARYPIFSTYLTAYRPVMWLAQPVHSRYAQLRDLLRNRLGAASADLLAEPFIPAPADLVRTEARWFSEAFRQGTPLPDLPAAERLRVSQLLDTQLTAARELAHELEQSPQTETQQMGTLLRLAIEVPGPECVLTNGDSIVLVLWGFDSDRSRQERFRVSQYLKHQLPVSTTPNPANPNPPTVPVNALNNEVTTNTDTAIRRSWWSWFSWWPRWGWTSAPVGPAGPVGPTGPGGCGCLLAGLLGLLLLFALLYWFWPTAWPSWLPGHPGSPETGRSISPNLPDRGAGQLPPVDTTQIINDPTDSLKRPVVGNRLNVFLKKEADLVKFADKLKKDYPTDEVHVVAFDTIYKAIQVEFPANQREVWRQRLEKMPEVYVVFDEHLFQASAVPNDPALIDHKKGWYFSAIRAFDAWNITRGLPEVIVAVLDDGFDTHHPELTGQLVQPRNVPAGNNEVNTKSVTGGLHGTHVAGTVAGFANNGEGSSGIAPGCRVMSIQVSDVGGIRSLALVFGIQYAIQHGAQIISLSLGSALPPPVVARLKTMPESEQESWARAYQQTRGYQSEQRLWNQLFGEATRNGIVVVKAAGNDGLPAKFDPMNTTPYTINVSAAALPGANGQIRLATFSNYGSATTLTAPGEQIYNAVAGGGYDFLDGTSMATPIVAGGVALIKSIRPDLSPTQIREVLVQTGIPFVNNVHPVGPMIQLDKALMASRQLPRDACATMTDSLRREIQRLKRQLPVF
;
A
#
# COMPACT_ATOMS: atom_id res chain seq x y z
N MET A 1 -30.84 -28.71 22.84
CA MET A 1 -30.45 -27.96 24.05
C MET A 1 -31.25 -26.66 24.13
N PRO A 2 -31.55 -26.14 25.32
CA PRO A 2 -32.45 -24.99 25.51
C PRO A 2 -31.78 -23.62 25.31
N ALA A 3 -32.61 -22.57 25.21
CA ALA A 3 -32.26 -21.17 25.47
C ALA A 3 -30.98 -20.62 24.79
N ARG A 4 -30.68 -21.05 23.56
CA ARG A 4 -29.50 -20.60 22.82
C ARG A 4 -29.74 -19.28 22.09
N TYR A 5 -28.77 -18.37 22.24
CA TYR A 5 -28.56 -17.15 21.46
C TYR A 5 -29.75 -16.17 21.32
N PRO A 6 -29.84 -15.14 22.18
CA PRO A 6 -29.97 -13.80 21.63
C PRO A 6 -28.87 -13.57 20.58
N ILE A 7 -29.24 -13.07 19.39
CA ILE A 7 -28.30 -12.74 18.31
C ILE A 7 -27.61 -11.41 18.66
N PHE A 8 -26.69 -11.45 19.63
CA PHE A 8 -25.80 -10.33 19.90
C PHE A 8 -24.72 -10.26 18.81
N SER A 9 -25.06 -9.60 17.70
CA SER A 9 -24.06 -9.10 16.76
C SER A 9 -23.07 -8.21 17.51
N THR A 10 -21.79 -8.60 17.52
CA THR A 10 -20.70 -7.85 18.17
C THR A 10 -20.36 -6.55 17.42
N TYR A 11 -21.06 -6.26 16.33
CA TYR A 11 -20.77 -5.19 15.37
C TYR A 11 -21.63 -3.92 15.56
N LEU A 12 -22.27 -3.74 16.71
CA LEU A 12 -23.18 -2.61 17.03
C LEU A 12 -22.56 -1.19 16.88
N THR A 13 -21.26 -1.06 16.67
CA THR A 13 -20.61 0.20 16.27
C THR A 13 -20.88 0.61 14.82
N ALA A 14 -21.13 -0.34 13.90
CA ALA A 14 -21.43 -0.04 12.50
C ALA A 14 -22.85 0.53 12.31
N TYR A 15 -23.84 -0.02 13.01
CA TYR A 15 -25.26 0.33 12.88
C TYR A 15 -25.68 1.63 13.59
N ARG A 16 -24.72 2.51 13.90
CA ARG A 16 -24.99 3.81 14.54
C ARG A 16 -25.98 4.73 13.80
N PRO A 17 -26.09 4.74 12.46
CA PRO A 17 -27.09 5.56 11.77
C PRO A 17 -28.53 5.20 12.17
N VAL A 18 -28.86 3.90 12.17
CA VAL A 18 -30.23 3.41 12.41
C VAL A 18 -30.67 3.67 13.85
N MET A 19 -29.76 3.51 14.83
CA MET A 19 -30.08 3.63 16.26
C MET A 19 -30.53 5.05 16.69
N TRP A 20 -30.18 6.11 15.94
CA TRP A 20 -30.49 7.50 16.33
C TRP A 20 -31.77 8.07 15.70
N LEU A 21 -32.45 7.32 14.83
CA LEU A 21 -33.55 7.83 14.00
C LEU A 21 -34.89 7.09 14.19
N ALA A 22 -34.92 6.07 15.05
CA ALA A 22 -36.11 5.28 15.35
C ALA A 22 -37.28 6.11 15.95
N GLN A 23 -36.99 7.06 16.85
CA GLN A 23 -38.02 7.93 17.44
C GLN A 23 -38.67 8.88 16.40
N PRO A 24 -37.90 9.59 15.53
CA PRO A 24 -38.46 10.30 14.38
C PRO A 24 -39.33 9.44 13.45
N VAL A 25 -38.91 8.22 13.11
CA VAL A 25 -39.70 7.32 12.24
C VAL A 25 -40.98 6.87 12.94
N HIS A 26 -40.92 6.50 14.22
CA HIS A 26 -42.12 6.18 15.02
C HIS A 26 -43.10 7.36 15.11
N SER A 27 -42.62 8.57 15.39
CA SER A 27 -43.49 9.76 15.52
C SER A 27 -44.14 10.21 14.21
N ARG A 28 -43.69 9.70 13.07
CA ARG A 28 -44.24 9.95 11.72
C ARG A 28 -44.81 8.68 11.06
N TYR A 29 -44.92 7.55 11.77
CA TYR A 29 -45.31 6.24 11.22
C TYR A 29 -46.62 6.27 10.40
N ALA A 30 -47.67 6.88 10.94
CA ALA A 30 -48.95 6.99 10.23
C ALA A 30 -48.82 7.79 8.92
N GLN A 31 -48.06 8.90 8.94
CA GLN A 31 -47.82 9.75 7.78
C GLN A 31 -46.98 9.01 6.72
N LEU A 32 -45.99 8.21 7.12
CA LEU A 32 -45.22 7.34 6.22
C LEU A 32 -46.07 6.23 5.60
N ARG A 33 -46.97 5.62 6.38
CA ARG A 33 -47.86 4.55 5.89
C ARG A 33 -48.94 5.09 4.95
N ASP A 34 -49.53 6.23 5.24
CA ASP A 34 -50.50 6.87 4.35
C ASP A 34 -49.83 7.46 3.09
N LEU A 35 -48.59 7.96 3.20
CA LEU A 35 -47.77 8.32 2.05
C LEU A 35 -47.57 7.12 1.10
N LEU A 36 -47.12 5.97 1.63
CA LEU A 36 -46.97 4.75 0.83
C LEU A 36 -48.32 4.27 0.25
N ARG A 37 -49.39 4.30 1.04
CA ARG A 37 -50.75 3.93 0.60
C ARG A 37 -51.23 4.78 -0.57
N ASN A 38 -51.00 6.08 -0.50
CA ASN A 38 -51.48 7.05 -1.49
C ASN A 38 -50.59 7.14 -2.73
N ARG A 39 -49.29 6.83 -2.62
CA ARG A 39 -48.32 6.89 -3.73
C ARG A 39 -48.11 5.55 -4.44
N LEU A 40 -48.14 4.44 -3.72
CA LEU A 40 -47.79 3.09 -4.21
C LEU A 40 -48.88 2.03 -3.93
N GLY A 41 -49.97 2.38 -3.26
CA GLY A 41 -51.09 1.49 -2.97
C GLY A 41 -50.98 0.75 -1.62
N ALA A 42 -52.07 0.09 -1.24
CA ALA A 42 -52.22 -0.51 0.09
C ALA A 42 -51.15 -1.58 0.41
N ALA A 43 -50.79 -2.44 -0.56
CA ALA A 43 -49.78 -3.47 -0.37
C ALA A 43 -48.41 -2.87 0.02
N SER A 44 -48.01 -1.76 -0.61
CA SER A 44 -46.78 -1.05 -0.27
C SER A 44 -46.85 -0.35 1.09
N ALA A 45 -48.04 0.08 1.53
CA ALA A 45 -48.25 0.62 2.88
C ALA A 45 -48.06 -0.45 3.97
N ASP A 46 -48.39 -1.71 3.66
CA ASP A 46 -48.28 -2.83 4.59
C ASP A 46 -46.85 -3.44 4.64
N LEU A 47 -45.92 -2.87 3.85
CA LEU A 47 -44.47 -2.98 4.06
C LEU A 47 -43.98 -2.19 5.29
N LEU A 48 -44.81 -1.33 5.90
CA LEU A 48 -44.52 -0.68 7.19
C LEU A 48 -45.43 -1.22 8.29
N ALA A 49 -44.97 -2.25 9.01
CA ALA A 49 -45.64 -2.75 10.21
C ALA A 49 -45.42 -1.81 11.42
N GLU A 50 -46.35 -1.86 12.39
CA GLU A 50 -46.47 -0.86 13.46
C GLU A 50 -45.33 -0.94 14.50
N PRO A 51 -44.67 0.18 14.83
CA PRO A 51 -43.53 0.22 15.76
C PRO A 51 -43.96 0.15 17.24
N PHE A 52 -43.58 -0.92 17.94
CA PHE A 52 -43.98 -1.18 19.33
C PHE A 52 -42.94 -0.70 20.35
N ILE A 53 -43.34 0.20 21.26
CA ILE A 53 -42.52 0.73 22.35
C ILE A 53 -43.16 0.36 23.72
N PRO A 54 -42.56 -0.53 24.52
CA PRO A 54 -43.13 -0.93 25.81
C PRO A 54 -43.03 0.17 26.88
N ALA A 55 -43.99 0.18 27.82
CA ALA A 55 -44.08 1.15 28.90
C ALA A 55 -42.88 1.10 29.88
N PRO A 56 -42.60 2.17 30.66
CA PRO A 56 -41.35 2.26 31.43
C PRO A 56 -41.22 1.30 32.63
N ALA A 57 -42.31 0.71 33.11
CA ALA A 57 -42.36 0.01 34.40
C ALA A 57 -41.81 -1.43 34.39
N ASP A 58 -42.03 -2.18 33.30
CA ASP A 58 -41.81 -3.63 33.24
C ASP A 58 -40.35 -4.06 32.99
N LEU A 59 -39.42 -3.10 33.04
CA LEU A 59 -38.05 -3.21 32.52
C LEU A 59 -36.99 -3.60 33.57
N VAL A 60 -37.39 -4.40 34.58
CA VAL A 60 -36.45 -5.02 35.54
C VAL A 60 -36.49 -6.55 35.38
N ARG A 61 -35.59 -7.07 34.54
CA ARG A 61 -35.45 -8.51 34.23
C ARG A 61 -36.69 -9.20 33.64
N THR A 62 -37.37 -8.53 32.71
CA THR A 62 -38.10 -9.26 31.66
C THR A 62 -37.11 -9.70 30.58
N GLU A 63 -36.78 -11.00 30.55
CA GLU A 63 -36.25 -11.62 29.33
C GLU A 63 -37.24 -11.39 28.19
N ALA A 64 -36.75 -11.16 26.97
CA ALA A 64 -37.59 -10.85 25.81
C ALA A 64 -38.41 -12.08 25.35
N ARG A 65 -39.47 -12.43 26.09
CA ARG A 65 -40.30 -13.64 25.85
C ARG A 65 -41.14 -13.59 24.56
N TRP A 66 -41.10 -12.49 23.82
CA TRP A 66 -41.85 -12.26 22.59
C TRP A 66 -41.10 -12.68 21.31
N PHE A 67 -40.44 -13.83 21.36
CA PHE A 67 -39.98 -14.53 20.16
C PHE A 67 -41.19 -15.22 19.51
N SER A 68 -41.73 -14.64 18.44
CA SER A 68 -42.76 -15.29 17.61
C SER A 68 -42.21 -16.58 16.99
N GLU A 69 -43.07 -17.55 16.70
CA GLU A 69 -42.65 -18.91 16.32
C GLU A 69 -41.68 -18.93 15.12
N ALA A 70 -41.94 -18.09 14.10
CA ALA A 70 -41.08 -17.90 12.94
C ALA A 70 -39.66 -17.36 13.26
N PHE A 71 -39.46 -16.68 14.40
CA PHE A 71 -38.11 -16.27 14.84
C PHE A 71 -37.32 -17.43 15.46
N ARG A 72 -38.01 -18.41 16.09
CA ARG A 72 -37.37 -19.59 16.67
C ARG A 72 -37.03 -20.67 15.63
N GLN A 73 -37.71 -20.63 14.49
CA GLN A 73 -37.66 -21.65 13.44
C GLN A 73 -37.11 -21.10 12.10
N GLY A 74 -36.84 -19.80 12.00
CA GLY A 74 -36.32 -19.15 10.80
C GLY A 74 -34.78 -19.20 10.72
N THR A 75 -34.27 -19.58 9.56
CA THR A 75 -32.84 -19.58 9.23
C THR A 75 -32.41 -18.17 8.76
N PRO A 76 -31.30 -17.62 9.27
CA PRO A 76 -30.74 -16.36 8.75
C PRO A 76 -30.33 -16.45 7.28
N LEU A 77 -30.52 -15.37 6.52
CA LEU A 77 -30.12 -15.27 5.12
C LEU A 77 -28.63 -15.62 4.86
N PRO A 78 -27.65 -15.25 5.73
CA PRO A 78 -26.25 -15.68 5.59
C PRO A 78 -26.01 -17.19 5.80
N ASP A 79 -26.98 -17.93 6.35
CA ASP A 79 -26.88 -19.36 6.63
C ASP A 79 -27.61 -20.22 5.58
N LEU A 80 -28.45 -19.61 4.73
CA LEU A 80 -29.14 -20.30 3.62
C LEU A 80 -28.17 -20.81 2.54
N PRO A 81 -28.46 -21.94 1.87
CA PRO A 81 -27.75 -22.38 0.67
C PRO A 81 -27.70 -21.29 -0.41
N ALA A 82 -26.60 -21.21 -1.17
CA ALA A 82 -26.31 -20.06 -2.04
C ALA A 82 -27.43 -19.72 -3.06
N ALA A 83 -28.09 -20.72 -3.65
CA ALA A 83 -29.19 -20.51 -4.59
C ALA A 83 -30.47 -19.98 -3.91
N GLU A 84 -30.77 -20.45 -2.70
CA GLU A 84 -31.92 -20.01 -1.91
C GLU A 84 -31.69 -18.61 -1.33
N ARG A 85 -30.47 -18.35 -0.86
CA ARG A 85 -29.98 -17.02 -0.47
C ARG A 85 -30.16 -16.01 -1.59
N LEU A 86 -29.75 -16.35 -2.82
CA LEU A 86 -29.92 -15.49 -3.99
C LEU A 86 -31.41 -15.21 -4.27
N ARG A 87 -32.26 -16.25 -4.28
CA ARG A 87 -33.72 -16.10 -4.47
C ARG A 87 -34.37 -15.20 -3.42
N VAL A 88 -34.04 -15.39 -2.15
CA VAL A 88 -34.60 -14.60 -1.03
C VAL A 88 -34.15 -13.14 -1.10
N SER A 89 -32.87 -12.89 -1.41
CA SER A 89 -32.36 -11.54 -1.65
C SER A 89 -33.07 -10.84 -2.82
N GLN A 90 -33.23 -11.53 -3.96
CA GLN A 90 -33.91 -10.98 -5.15
C GLN A 90 -35.38 -10.66 -4.88
N LEU A 91 -36.09 -11.52 -4.14
CA LEU A 91 -37.49 -11.28 -3.77
C LEU A 91 -37.64 -10.08 -2.82
N LEU A 92 -36.77 -9.98 -1.80
CA LEU A 92 -36.77 -8.86 -0.87
C LEU A 92 -36.44 -7.53 -1.59
N ASP A 93 -35.48 -7.54 -2.50
CA ASP A 93 -35.09 -6.34 -3.26
C ASP A 93 -36.25 -5.85 -4.15
N THR A 94 -36.84 -6.76 -4.93
CA THR A 94 -38.00 -6.49 -5.81
C THR A 94 -39.17 -5.86 -5.07
N GLN A 95 -39.44 -6.28 -3.83
CA GLN A 95 -40.55 -5.75 -3.02
C GLN A 95 -40.27 -4.35 -2.43
N LEU A 96 -38.99 -3.95 -2.31
CA LEU A 96 -38.59 -2.68 -1.72
C LEU A 96 -38.24 -1.60 -2.74
N THR A 97 -37.95 -1.94 -4.00
CA THR A 97 -37.53 -1.00 -5.07
C THR A 97 -38.41 0.25 -5.15
N ALA A 98 -39.72 0.09 -5.37
CA ALA A 98 -40.64 1.23 -5.55
C ALA A 98 -40.73 2.16 -4.31
N ALA A 99 -40.59 1.59 -3.09
CA ALA A 99 -40.56 2.38 -1.86
C ALA A 99 -39.25 3.18 -1.71
N ARG A 100 -38.12 2.62 -2.17
CA ARG A 100 -36.82 3.31 -2.21
C ARG A 100 -36.79 4.41 -3.27
N GLU A 101 -37.36 4.17 -4.45
CA GLU A 101 -37.52 5.17 -5.51
C GLU A 101 -38.39 6.34 -5.04
N LEU A 102 -39.52 6.07 -4.38
CA LEU A 102 -40.34 7.12 -3.76
C LEU A 102 -39.59 7.90 -2.67
N ALA A 103 -38.84 7.22 -1.80
CA ALA A 103 -38.06 7.90 -0.76
C ALA A 103 -37.03 8.86 -1.39
N HIS A 104 -36.36 8.41 -2.45
CA HIS A 104 -35.37 9.18 -3.21
C HIS A 104 -35.99 10.39 -3.93
N GLU A 105 -37.16 10.24 -4.57
CA GLU A 105 -37.94 11.34 -5.16
C GLU A 105 -38.24 12.43 -4.12
N LEU A 106 -38.67 12.01 -2.92
CA LEU A 106 -39.04 12.92 -1.84
C LEU A 106 -37.83 13.62 -1.22
N GLU A 107 -36.69 12.92 -1.03
CA GLU A 107 -35.43 13.53 -0.55
C GLU A 107 -34.90 14.64 -1.47
N GLN A 108 -35.25 14.61 -2.76
CA GLN A 108 -34.88 15.66 -3.73
C GLN A 108 -35.82 16.88 -3.72
N SER A 109 -36.93 16.85 -2.97
CA SER A 109 -37.90 17.94 -2.95
C SER A 109 -37.32 19.23 -2.36
N PRO A 110 -37.55 20.42 -2.96
CA PRO A 110 -37.14 21.70 -2.38
C PRO A 110 -37.99 22.10 -1.16
N GLN A 111 -39.04 21.35 -0.83
CA GLN A 111 -39.86 21.56 0.36
C GLN A 111 -39.32 20.75 1.54
N THR A 112 -38.88 21.44 2.60
CA THR A 112 -38.17 20.82 3.74
C THR A 112 -38.95 19.70 4.44
N GLU A 113 -40.28 19.80 4.58
CA GLU A 113 -41.07 18.72 5.19
C GLU A 113 -41.18 17.48 4.28
N THR A 114 -41.34 17.70 2.97
CA THR A 114 -41.35 16.63 1.95
C THR A 114 -40.01 15.90 1.90
N GLN A 115 -38.89 16.65 1.94
CA GLN A 115 -37.53 16.12 2.04
C GLN A 115 -37.31 15.31 3.34
N GLN A 116 -37.75 15.84 4.48
CA GLN A 116 -37.68 15.11 5.75
C GLN A 116 -38.50 13.81 5.70
N MET A 117 -39.68 13.82 5.06
CA MET A 117 -40.50 12.62 4.90
C MET A 117 -39.83 11.58 3.99
N GLY A 118 -39.12 12.02 2.93
CA GLY A 118 -38.29 11.15 2.10
C GLY A 118 -37.17 10.45 2.90
N THR A 119 -36.41 11.22 3.68
CA THR A 119 -35.36 10.65 4.55
C THR A 119 -35.93 9.68 5.58
N LEU A 120 -37.06 10.02 6.23
CA LEU A 120 -37.73 9.14 7.17
C LEU A 120 -38.28 7.87 6.49
N LEU A 121 -38.76 7.95 5.25
CA LEU A 121 -39.21 6.80 4.49
C LEU A 121 -38.03 5.88 4.14
N ARG A 122 -36.91 6.42 3.66
CA ARG A 122 -35.70 5.64 3.37
C ARG A 122 -35.24 4.88 4.61
N LEU A 123 -35.14 5.56 5.75
CA LEU A 123 -34.75 4.98 7.04
C LEU A 123 -35.74 3.90 7.55
N ALA A 124 -37.02 3.97 7.17
CA ALA A 124 -38.04 3.01 7.57
C ALA A 124 -38.00 1.69 6.76
N ILE A 125 -37.38 1.70 5.57
CA ILE A 125 -37.30 0.54 4.64
C ILE A 125 -35.86 0.02 4.43
N GLU A 126 -34.87 0.65 5.07
CA GLU A 126 -33.46 0.27 4.98
C GLU A 126 -33.18 -0.98 5.83
N VAL A 127 -32.71 -2.06 5.19
CA VAL A 127 -32.39 -3.34 5.85
C VAL A 127 -30.91 -3.30 6.29
N PRO A 128 -30.57 -3.29 7.59
CA PRO A 128 -29.21 -2.96 8.04
C PRO A 128 -28.13 -3.99 7.71
N GLY A 129 -28.53 -5.23 7.38
CA GLY A 129 -27.63 -6.31 6.98
C GLY A 129 -28.42 -7.62 6.73
N PRO A 130 -27.86 -8.57 5.97
CA PRO A 130 -28.53 -9.82 5.64
C PRO A 130 -28.85 -10.67 6.89
N GLU A 131 -28.06 -10.57 7.96
CA GLU A 131 -28.31 -11.23 9.25
C GLU A 131 -29.60 -10.76 9.95
N CYS A 132 -30.17 -9.61 9.56
CA CYS A 132 -31.48 -9.14 10.01
C CYS A 132 -32.65 -9.77 9.21
N VAL A 133 -32.36 -10.62 8.21
CA VAL A 133 -33.36 -11.31 7.38
C VAL A 133 -33.39 -12.79 7.77
N LEU A 134 -34.52 -13.24 8.31
CA LEU A 134 -34.79 -14.66 8.57
C LEU A 134 -35.77 -15.21 7.53
N THR A 135 -35.71 -16.51 7.23
CA THR A 135 -36.76 -17.21 6.48
C THR A 135 -36.97 -18.62 7.00
N ASN A 136 -38.21 -19.09 6.97
CA ASN A 136 -38.56 -20.50 7.24
C ASN A 136 -38.91 -21.28 5.97
N GLY A 137 -38.48 -20.82 4.80
CA GLY A 137 -38.79 -21.40 3.48
C GLY A 137 -40.13 -20.92 2.91
N ASP A 138 -41.16 -20.78 3.75
CA ASP A 138 -42.47 -20.26 3.35
C ASP A 138 -42.62 -18.74 3.51
N SER A 139 -41.94 -18.13 4.48
CA SER A 139 -42.06 -16.70 4.79
C SER A 139 -40.73 -16.03 5.16
N ILE A 140 -40.46 -14.86 4.56
CA ILE A 140 -39.33 -13.99 4.92
C ILE A 140 -39.76 -13.02 6.03
N VAL A 141 -38.97 -12.95 7.11
CA VAL A 141 -39.17 -12.08 8.27
C VAL A 141 -37.96 -11.15 8.44
N LEU A 142 -38.23 -9.84 8.40
CA LEU A 142 -37.26 -8.82 8.80
C LEU A 142 -37.25 -8.66 10.33
N VAL A 143 -36.07 -8.41 10.91
CA VAL A 143 -35.88 -8.23 12.36
C VAL A 143 -34.99 -7.03 12.65
N LEU A 144 -35.61 -5.91 13.03
CA LEU A 144 -34.91 -4.66 13.37
C LEU A 144 -34.95 -4.41 14.89
N TRP A 145 -33.79 -4.08 15.46
CA TRP A 145 -33.60 -3.83 16.89
C TRP A 145 -33.43 -2.33 17.16
N GLY A 146 -34.34 -1.71 17.90
CA GLY A 146 -34.17 -0.35 18.43
C GLY A 146 -33.61 -0.37 19.85
N PHE A 147 -32.58 0.44 20.11
CA PHE A 147 -32.04 0.73 21.44
C PHE A 147 -32.21 2.22 21.78
N ASP A 148 -32.78 2.52 22.94
CA ASP A 148 -32.74 3.86 23.56
C ASP A 148 -31.57 3.95 24.57
N SER A 149 -30.98 5.13 24.73
CA SER A 149 -29.85 5.38 25.63
C SER A 149 -30.06 6.62 26.50
N ASP A 150 -30.50 6.40 27.75
CA ASP A 150 -30.47 7.42 28.80
C ASP A 150 -29.03 7.92 29.00
N ARG A 151 -28.80 9.22 28.84
CA ARG A 151 -27.47 9.84 28.93
C ARG A 151 -26.89 9.87 30.35
N SER A 152 -27.66 9.49 31.38
CA SER A 152 -27.29 9.72 32.79
C SER A 152 -26.51 8.59 33.46
N ARG A 153 -26.66 7.32 33.05
CA ARG A 153 -25.99 6.16 33.68
C ARG A 153 -25.68 5.04 32.69
N GLN A 154 -24.62 4.28 32.97
CA GLN A 154 -24.28 3.06 32.22
C GLN A 154 -25.33 1.95 32.45
N GLU A 155 -25.52 1.12 31.42
CA GLU A 155 -26.21 -0.17 31.47
C GLU A 155 -27.70 -0.18 31.89
N ARG A 156 -28.54 0.53 31.13
CA ARG A 156 -29.93 0.09 30.87
C ARG A 156 -30.26 0.20 29.39
N PHE A 157 -30.67 -0.91 28.78
CA PHE A 157 -31.07 -0.99 27.38
C PHE A 157 -32.58 -1.19 27.29
N ARG A 158 -33.26 -0.40 26.45
CA ARG A 158 -34.69 -0.54 26.17
C ARG A 158 -34.85 -1.08 24.75
N VAL A 159 -35.27 -2.35 24.63
CA VAL A 159 -35.51 -3.00 23.33
C VAL A 159 -36.90 -2.61 22.83
N SER A 160 -36.97 -2.03 21.64
CA SER A 160 -38.21 -1.82 20.89
C SER A 160 -38.14 -2.60 19.58
N GLN A 161 -39.21 -3.34 19.25
CA GLN A 161 -39.29 -4.08 17.99
C GLN A 161 -39.73 -3.15 16.86
N TYR A 162 -39.00 -3.19 15.75
CA TYR A 162 -39.41 -2.56 14.51
C TYR A 162 -39.66 -3.62 13.44
N LEU A 163 -40.84 -3.52 12.83
CA LEU A 163 -41.17 -4.02 11.51
C LEU A 163 -41.07 -5.55 11.26
N LYS A 164 -42.07 -6.30 11.73
CA LYS A 164 -42.33 -7.68 11.27
C LYS A 164 -43.30 -7.68 10.07
N HIS A 165 -42.83 -8.14 8.91
CA HIS A 165 -43.67 -8.63 7.82
C HIS A 165 -43.40 -10.14 7.61
N GLN A 166 -44.24 -10.86 6.85
CA GLN A 166 -44.02 -12.26 6.42
C GLN A 166 -44.28 -12.38 4.91
N LEU A 167 -43.24 -12.19 4.09
CA LEU A 167 -43.37 -12.26 2.63
C LEU A 167 -43.57 -13.72 2.19
N PRO A 168 -44.70 -14.11 1.57
CA PRO A 168 -44.93 -15.48 1.12
C PRO A 168 -43.99 -15.83 -0.05
N VAL A 169 -43.27 -16.94 0.06
CA VAL A 169 -42.20 -17.34 -0.88
C VAL A 169 -42.74 -18.02 -2.16
N SER A 170 -44.05 -18.30 -2.21
CA SER A 170 -44.71 -18.97 -3.34
C SER A 170 -45.59 -18.04 -4.19
N THR A 171 -45.15 -17.76 -5.41
CA THR A 171 -45.97 -17.99 -6.63
C THR A 171 -45.09 -17.94 -7.88
N THR A 172 -45.51 -18.65 -8.92
CA THR A 172 -44.82 -18.74 -10.23
C THR A 172 -45.05 -17.50 -11.11
N PRO A 173 -44.18 -17.23 -12.10
CA PRO A 173 -44.29 -16.04 -12.95
C PRO A 173 -45.55 -16.06 -13.83
N ASN A 174 -46.21 -14.90 -13.96
CA ASN A 174 -47.34 -14.68 -14.87
C ASN A 174 -46.87 -13.90 -16.13
N PRO A 175 -46.91 -14.48 -17.34
CA PRO A 175 -46.24 -13.91 -18.51
C PRO A 175 -47.10 -12.87 -19.26
N ALA A 176 -47.29 -11.68 -18.68
CA ALA A 176 -47.95 -10.56 -19.38
C ALA A 176 -47.51 -9.17 -18.90
N ASN A 177 -46.56 -8.55 -19.61
CA ASN A 177 -46.65 -7.21 -20.26
C ASN A 177 -45.24 -6.59 -20.42
N PRO A 178 -44.77 -6.25 -21.64
CA PRO A 178 -43.43 -5.69 -21.85
C PRO A 178 -43.37 -4.14 -21.80
N ASN A 179 -42.19 -3.64 -21.41
CA ASN A 179 -41.68 -2.26 -21.52
C ASN A 179 -42.24 -1.18 -20.54
N PRO A 180 -41.46 -0.09 -20.29
CA PRO A 180 -41.45 0.56 -18.97
C PRO A 180 -41.80 2.07 -18.95
N PRO A 181 -41.94 2.68 -17.77
CA PRO A 181 -41.74 4.11 -17.55
C PRO A 181 -40.24 4.47 -17.44
N THR A 182 -39.87 5.74 -17.66
CA THR A 182 -38.47 6.20 -17.68
C THR A 182 -38.28 7.56 -16.99
N VAL A 183 -37.15 7.71 -16.26
CA VAL A 183 -36.50 8.99 -15.85
C VAL A 183 -37.28 9.81 -14.77
N PRO A 184 -36.64 10.56 -13.83
CA PRO A 184 -35.21 10.97 -13.73
C PRO A 184 -34.44 10.67 -12.41
N VAL A 185 -33.15 10.39 -12.57
CA VAL A 185 -31.98 11.09 -11.96
C VAL A 185 -32.15 11.84 -10.62
N ASN A 186 -31.48 11.40 -9.53
CA ASN A 186 -30.35 12.14 -8.91
C ASN A 186 -29.61 11.46 -7.73
N ALA A 187 -28.47 10.83 -8.05
CA ALA A 187 -27.21 10.85 -7.28
C ALA A 187 -27.08 10.16 -5.88
N LEU A 188 -25.81 9.91 -5.53
CA LEU A 188 -25.25 9.45 -4.25
C LEU A 188 -25.58 7.98 -3.88
N ASN A 189 -24.59 7.08 -3.78
CA ASN A 189 -23.55 6.95 -2.73
C ASN A 189 -24.16 6.52 -1.37
N ASN A 190 -23.66 5.50 -0.67
CA ASN A 190 -22.25 5.08 -0.58
C ASN A 190 -22.05 3.60 -0.16
N GLU A 191 -20.83 3.09 -0.36
CA GLU A 191 -20.22 1.95 0.36
C GLU A 191 -20.05 2.26 1.89
N VAL A 192 -19.85 1.35 2.87
CA VAL A 192 -19.59 -0.11 2.92
C VAL A 192 -19.88 -0.68 4.35
N THR A 193 -19.49 -1.95 4.65
CA THR A 193 -19.52 -2.68 5.96
C THR A 193 -18.23 -2.46 6.84
N THR A 194 -17.63 -3.30 7.73
CA THR A 194 -17.71 -4.73 8.17
C THR A 194 -16.95 -5.01 9.52
N ASN A 195 -17.30 -6.10 10.25
CA ASN A 195 -16.48 -6.91 11.22
C ASN A 195 -15.86 -6.21 12.48
N THR A 196 -14.97 -6.74 13.37
CA THR A 196 -14.12 -7.98 13.56
C THR A 196 -13.70 -8.12 15.07
N ASP A 197 -13.10 -9.17 15.69
CA ASP A 197 -12.99 -10.64 15.45
C ASP A 197 -13.00 -11.51 16.79
N THR A 198 -11.99 -11.92 17.61
CA THR A 198 -10.50 -11.96 17.64
C THR A 198 -9.90 -12.76 18.86
N ALA A 199 -8.90 -13.67 18.70
CA ALA A 199 -7.57 -13.73 19.46
C ALA A 199 -7.09 -14.85 20.51
N ILE A 200 -5.73 -14.94 20.73
CA ILE A 200 -4.72 -15.43 21.82
C ILE A 200 -4.54 -16.95 22.26
N ARG A 201 -3.41 -17.62 22.77
CA ARG A 201 -1.91 -17.89 22.44
C ARG A 201 -1.02 -18.51 23.63
N ARG A 202 -0.41 -19.76 23.68
CA ARG A 202 0.72 -20.34 24.60
C ARG A 202 1.73 -21.37 23.94
N SER A 203 2.98 -21.90 24.27
CA SER A 203 4.27 -21.77 25.10
C SER A 203 5.63 -21.83 24.26
N TRP A 204 6.96 -22.05 24.49
CA TRP A 204 8.07 -22.34 25.46
C TRP A 204 9.43 -21.79 24.89
N TRP A 205 10.50 -21.58 25.69
CA TRP A 205 11.90 -21.28 25.27
C TRP A 205 12.93 -21.69 26.35
N SER A 206 13.97 -22.46 26.01
CA SER A 206 15.20 -22.69 26.83
C SER A 206 16.27 -23.46 26.03
N TRP A 207 17.49 -23.58 26.57
CA TRP A 207 18.67 -24.32 26.05
C TRP A 207 19.40 -23.75 24.82
N PHE A 208 20.72 -23.53 24.96
CA PHE A 208 21.73 -24.24 24.16
C PHE A 208 23.10 -24.24 24.86
N SER A 209 23.90 -25.27 24.62
CA SER A 209 25.33 -25.29 24.95
C SER A 209 26.09 -26.19 23.96
N TRP A 210 27.42 -26.12 23.98
CA TRP A 210 28.40 -26.80 23.10
C TRP A 210 28.60 -26.20 21.70
N TRP A 211 29.83 -25.71 21.50
CA TRP A 211 30.50 -25.49 20.22
C TRP A 211 31.97 -25.90 20.42
N PRO A 212 32.62 -26.64 19.51
CA PRO A 212 33.99 -27.13 19.70
C PRO A 212 35.03 -26.01 19.49
N ARG A 213 36.07 -25.99 20.32
CA ARG A 213 37.20 -25.06 20.20
C ARG A 213 38.25 -25.57 19.22
N TRP A 214 38.89 -24.65 18.50
CA TRP A 214 40.31 -24.73 18.17
C TRP A 214 41.06 -23.53 18.78
N GLY A 215 42.36 -23.67 19.05
CA GLY A 215 43.22 -22.59 19.55
C GLY A 215 43.51 -21.52 18.48
N TRP A 216 44.38 -20.54 18.71
CA TRP A 216 45.61 -20.58 19.51
C TRP A 216 45.71 -19.47 20.58
N THR A 217 46.63 -19.64 21.52
CA THR A 217 46.93 -18.71 22.61
C THR A 217 48.06 -17.74 22.30
N SER A 218 47.93 -16.48 22.71
CA SER A 218 49.06 -15.64 23.11
C SER A 218 48.67 -14.75 24.30
N ALA A 219 49.62 -14.52 25.21
CA ALA A 219 49.45 -13.78 26.47
C ALA A 219 50.86 -13.40 27.00
N PRO A 220 50.97 -12.57 28.06
CA PRO A 220 50.55 -11.17 28.06
C PRO A 220 51.68 -10.25 28.57
N VAL A 221 51.60 -8.93 28.29
CA VAL A 221 52.51 -7.94 28.90
C VAL A 221 51.73 -6.69 29.32
N GLY A 222 52.01 -6.19 30.52
CA GLY A 222 51.44 -4.94 31.06
C GLY A 222 52.26 -3.68 30.69
N PRO A 223 51.82 -2.48 31.13
CA PRO A 223 52.41 -1.21 30.71
C PRO A 223 53.47 -0.66 31.69
N ALA A 224 54.52 -0.02 31.16
CA ALA A 224 55.04 1.31 31.56
C ALA A 224 56.46 1.59 31.02
N GLY A 225 56.79 2.87 30.81
CA GLY A 225 58.17 3.36 30.71
C GLY A 225 58.69 3.65 29.29
N PRO A 226 59.16 4.87 28.99
CA PRO A 226 59.80 5.23 27.72
C PRO A 226 61.34 5.19 27.79
N VAL A 227 62.01 5.04 26.64
CA VAL A 227 63.30 5.65 26.23
C VAL A 227 63.73 5.04 24.88
N GLY A 228 64.41 5.82 24.04
CA GLY A 228 65.22 5.35 22.90
C GLY A 228 66.54 6.16 22.85
N PRO A 229 67.33 6.12 21.77
CA PRO A 229 67.19 5.31 20.54
C PRO A 229 68.49 4.56 20.13
N THR A 230 68.38 3.44 19.41
CA THR A 230 69.39 2.97 18.42
C THR A 230 68.80 1.88 17.52
N GLY A 231 69.23 1.84 16.26
CA GLY A 231 69.17 0.65 15.40
C GLY A 231 70.53 0.43 14.73
N PRO A 232 70.66 -0.43 13.69
CA PRO A 232 69.66 -1.34 13.11
C PRO A 232 70.13 -2.83 13.07
N GLY A 233 69.24 -3.78 12.77
CA GLY A 233 69.69 -5.16 12.48
C GLY A 233 68.61 -6.23 12.24
N GLY A 234 68.33 -6.53 10.97
CA GLY A 234 67.83 -7.85 10.52
C GLY A 234 66.34 -8.01 10.18
N CYS A 235 66.07 -8.87 9.18
CA CYS A 235 64.75 -9.40 8.78
C CYS A 235 63.71 -8.40 8.23
N GLY A 236 63.81 -7.89 7.00
CA GLY A 236 64.78 -8.19 5.93
C GLY A 236 64.20 -8.98 4.75
N CYS A 237 63.35 -9.98 4.98
CA CYS A 237 63.01 -10.97 3.93
C CYS A 237 61.57 -10.88 3.37
N LEU A 238 60.59 -10.37 4.13
CA LEU A 238 59.19 -10.38 3.71
C LEU A 238 58.77 -9.17 2.85
N LEU A 239 59.32 -7.96 3.09
CA LEU A 239 59.04 -6.81 2.23
C LEU A 239 59.66 -6.94 0.83
N ALA A 240 60.79 -7.65 0.69
CA ALA A 240 61.47 -7.83 -0.58
C ALA A 240 60.60 -8.61 -1.60
N GLY A 241 59.87 -9.64 -1.15
CA GLY A 241 58.96 -10.40 -2.02
C GLY A 241 57.76 -9.58 -2.50
N LEU A 242 57.18 -8.76 -1.61
CA LEU A 242 56.05 -7.87 -1.94
C LEU A 242 56.46 -6.74 -2.89
N LEU A 243 57.62 -6.10 -2.66
CA LEU A 243 58.17 -5.11 -3.58
C LEU A 243 58.55 -5.74 -4.93
N GLY A 244 59.09 -6.96 -4.94
CA GLY A 244 59.39 -7.70 -6.18
C GLY A 244 58.14 -7.98 -7.01
N LEU A 245 57.04 -8.43 -6.39
CA LEU A 245 55.76 -8.64 -7.08
C LEU A 245 55.14 -7.34 -7.60
N LEU A 246 55.18 -6.26 -6.82
CA LEU A 246 54.67 -4.95 -7.25
C LEU A 246 55.50 -4.35 -8.39
N LEU A 247 56.83 -4.51 -8.36
CA LEU A 247 57.71 -4.13 -9.47
C LEU A 247 57.48 -4.99 -10.72
N LEU A 248 57.20 -6.29 -10.56
CA LEU A 248 56.87 -7.17 -11.69
C LEU A 248 55.56 -6.72 -12.37
N PHE A 249 54.51 -6.43 -11.60
CA PHE A 249 53.26 -5.90 -12.13
C PHE A 249 53.42 -4.50 -12.74
N ALA A 250 54.20 -3.61 -12.12
CA ALA A 250 54.49 -2.29 -12.68
C ALA A 250 55.27 -2.40 -14.01
N LEU A 251 56.26 -3.28 -14.10
CA LEU A 251 57.01 -3.55 -15.34
C LEU A 251 56.10 -4.16 -16.42
N LEU A 252 55.24 -5.12 -16.08
CA LEU A 252 54.29 -5.70 -17.04
C LEU A 252 53.25 -4.69 -17.53
N TYR A 253 52.91 -3.68 -16.73
CA TYR A 253 52.03 -2.58 -17.13
C TYR A 253 52.76 -1.53 -17.98
N TRP A 254 54.02 -1.20 -17.68
CA TRP A 254 54.82 -0.23 -18.44
C TRP A 254 55.39 -0.77 -19.75
N PHE A 255 55.70 -2.07 -19.81
CA PHE A 255 56.16 -2.76 -21.02
C PHE A 255 55.01 -3.40 -21.83
N TRP A 256 53.75 -3.00 -21.59
CA TRP A 256 52.62 -3.40 -22.43
C TRP A 256 52.63 -2.58 -23.75
N PRO A 257 53.09 -3.13 -24.89
CA PRO A 257 53.41 -2.29 -26.05
C PRO A 257 52.14 -2.02 -26.87
N THR A 258 51.93 -0.78 -27.27
CA THR A 258 50.89 -0.38 -28.24
C THR A 258 51.25 -0.76 -29.69
N ALA A 259 51.88 -1.92 -29.89
CA ALA A 259 52.35 -2.43 -31.17
C ALA A 259 52.49 -3.96 -31.16
N TRP A 260 51.49 -4.67 -31.70
CA TRP A 260 51.56 -6.12 -31.95
C TRP A 260 52.04 -6.36 -33.39
N PRO A 261 53.05 -7.21 -33.65
CA PRO A 261 53.52 -7.48 -35.02
C PRO A 261 52.46 -8.15 -35.91
N SER A 262 52.30 -7.65 -37.12
CA SER A 262 51.23 -7.98 -38.09
C SER A 262 51.45 -9.29 -38.88
N TRP A 263 51.97 -10.34 -38.23
CA TRP A 263 52.31 -11.62 -38.87
C TRP A 263 51.53 -12.82 -38.29
N LEU A 264 50.22 -12.63 -38.10
CA LEU A 264 49.25 -13.72 -37.94
C LEU A 264 48.24 -13.68 -39.11
N PRO A 265 47.99 -14.79 -39.83
CA PRO A 265 47.08 -14.82 -40.96
C PRO A 265 45.62 -14.78 -40.47
N GLY A 266 45.08 -13.59 -40.22
CA GLY A 266 43.73 -13.43 -39.67
C GLY A 266 43.29 -12.01 -39.32
N HIS A 267 43.86 -10.97 -39.94
CA HIS A 267 43.27 -9.63 -39.83
C HIS A 267 42.07 -9.51 -40.77
N PRO A 268 40.82 -9.31 -40.28
CA PRO A 268 39.84 -8.60 -41.07
C PRO A 268 40.38 -7.19 -41.34
N GLY A 269 40.02 -6.61 -42.49
CA GLY A 269 40.46 -5.27 -42.84
C GLY A 269 39.98 -4.19 -41.87
N SER A 270 40.48 -2.97 -42.04
CA SER A 270 39.81 -1.77 -41.52
C SER A 270 38.30 -1.87 -41.83
N PRO A 271 37.40 -1.74 -40.85
CA PRO A 271 36.00 -2.07 -41.03
C PRO A 271 35.43 -1.28 -42.20
N GLU A 272 34.85 -1.98 -43.17
CA GLU A 272 34.28 -1.37 -44.37
C GLU A 272 33.22 -0.34 -43.94
N THR A 273 33.55 0.96 -44.11
CA THR A 273 32.56 2.01 -43.91
C THR A 273 31.54 1.90 -45.02
N GLY A 274 30.31 2.37 -44.79
CA GLY A 274 29.26 2.35 -45.82
C GLY A 274 29.75 2.90 -47.16
N ARG A 275 30.54 3.98 -47.14
CA ARG A 275 31.17 4.57 -48.34
C ARG A 275 32.09 3.63 -49.14
N SER A 276 32.76 2.67 -48.49
CA SER A 276 33.55 1.64 -49.18
C SER A 276 32.69 0.52 -49.81
N ILE A 277 31.43 0.39 -49.38
CA ILE A 277 30.45 -0.58 -49.91
C ILE A 277 29.57 0.06 -51.00
N SER A 278 29.11 1.30 -50.78
CA SER A 278 28.48 2.18 -51.79
C SER A 278 28.62 3.65 -51.39
N PRO A 279 28.84 4.58 -52.33
CA PRO A 279 28.87 6.02 -52.05
C PRO A 279 27.57 6.57 -51.45
N ASN A 280 26.47 5.81 -51.51
CA ASN A 280 25.15 6.18 -50.99
C ASN A 280 24.88 5.68 -49.57
N LEU A 281 25.82 4.92 -48.97
CA LEU A 281 25.81 4.54 -47.57
C LEU A 281 26.69 5.48 -46.73
N PRO A 282 26.39 5.66 -45.42
CA PRO A 282 27.08 6.62 -44.56
C PRO A 282 28.52 6.25 -44.28
N ASP A 283 29.35 7.23 -43.92
CA ASP A 283 30.76 7.04 -43.58
C ASP A 283 30.95 6.56 -42.13
N ARG A 284 30.35 5.41 -41.84
CA ARG A 284 30.38 4.66 -40.57
C ARG A 284 30.45 3.16 -40.87
N GLY A 285 30.89 2.36 -39.91
CA GLY A 285 30.84 0.90 -40.04
C GLY A 285 29.40 0.36 -40.01
N ALA A 286 29.19 -0.83 -40.57
CA ALA A 286 27.91 -1.54 -40.42
C ALA A 286 27.57 -1.74 -38.93
N GLY A 287 26.29 -1.61 -38.58
CA GLY A 287 25.79 -1.72 -37.20
C GLY A 287 26.02 -0.46 -36.33
N GLN A 288 26.61 0.62 -36.85
CA GLN A 288 26.86 1.85 -36.09
C GLN A 288 25.77 2.90 -36.33
N LEU A 289 25.06 3.28 -35.27
CA LEU A 289 24.02 4.33 -35.29
C LEU A 289 24.61 5.75 -35.16
N PRO A 290 23.89 6.81 -35.60
CA PRO A 290 24.25 8.19 -35.34
C PRO A 290 23.85 8.61 -33.91
N PRO A 291 24.52 9.60 -33.30
CA PRO A 291 23.96 10.25 -32.11
C PRO A 291 22.56 10.81 -32.39
N VAL A 292 21.71 10.84 -31.36
CA VAL A 292 20.36 11.40 -31.42
C VAL A 292 20.41 12.88 -31.05
N ASP A 293 19.84 13.75 -31.89
CA ASP A 293 19.56 15.13 -31.54
C ASP A 293 18.36 15.15 -30.58
N THR A 294 18.58 15.64 -29.35
CA THR A 294 17.54 15.68 -28.32
C THR A 294 16.40 16.63 -28.63
N THR A 295 16.59 17.59 -29.55
CA THR A 295 15.52 18.49 -30.02
C THR A 295 14.53 17.81 -30.98
N GLN A 296 14.91 16.66 -31.56
CA GLN A 296 14.05 15.87 -32.45
C GLN A 296 13.23 14.81 -31.70
N ILE A 297 13.35 14.72 -30.38
CA ILE A 297 12.59 13.75 -29.57
C ILE A 297 11.13 14.22 -29.46
N ILE A 298 10.20 13.35 -29.88
CA ILE A 298 8.77 13.59 -29.78
C ILE A 298 8.09 12.44 -29.03
N ASN A 299 6.95 12.72 -28.40
CA ASN A 299 6.04 11.67 -27.96
C ASN A 299 5.33 11.10 -29.19
N ASP A 300 5.31 9.78 -29.36
CA ASP A 300 4.71 9.13 -30.52
C ASP A 300 3.22 9.53 -30.68
N PRO A 301 2.81 10.15 -31.80
CA PRO A 301 1.43 10.58 -31.99
C PRO A 301 0.45 9.41 -32.18
N THR A 302 0.92 8.26 -32.64
CA THR A 302 0.13 7.04 -32.89
C THR A 302 -0.01 6.15 -31.66
N ASP A 303 1.00 6.11 -30.79
CA ASP A 303 0.98 5.31 -29.55
C ASP A 303 0.00 5.87 -28.51
N SER A 304 -0.91 5.05 -27.98
CA SER A 304 -1.80 5.44 -26.88
C SER A 304 -1.06 5.71 -25.57
N LEU A 305 0.13 5.11 -25.38
CA LEU A 305 1.01 5.32 -24.23
C LEU A 305 2.00 6.49 -24.42
N LYS A 306 2.02 7.12 -25.60
CA LYS A 306 2.82 8.33 -25.91
C LYS A 306 4.32 8.18 -25.59
N ARG A 307 4.90 6.99 -25.82
CA ARG A 307 6.33 6.73 -25.60
C ARG A 307 7.22 7.63 -26.48
N PRO A 308 8.43 8.00 -26.02
CA PRO A 308 9.33 8.86 -26.77
C PRO A 308 9.95 8.14 -27.98
N VAL A 309 10.03 8.84 -29.11
CA VAL A 309 10.66 8.41 -30.36
C VAL A 309 11.53 9.52 -30.95
N VAL A 310 12.53 9.15 -31.75
CA VAL A 310 13.31 10.11 -32.54
C VAL A 310 12.50 10.52 -33.77
N GLY A 311 11.85 11.68 -33.69
CA GLY A 311 10.79 12.13 -34.60
C GLY A 311 11.21 12.32 -36.07
N ASN A 312 12.49 12.57 -36.31
CA ASN A 312 13.08 12.72 -37.64
C ASN A 312 13.67 11.43 -38.23
N ARG A 313 13.54 10.26 -37.57
CA ARG A 313 14.10 8.97 -38.03
C ARG A 313 13.12 7.79 -38.04
N LEU A 314 13.30 6.88 -39.00
CA LEU A 314 12.65 5.57 -39.05
C LEU A 314 13.68 4.47 -39.33
N ASN A 315 13.43 3.30 -38.75
CA ASN A 315 14.18 2.08 -39.00
C ASN A 315 13.43 1.23 -40.03
N VAL A 316 14.18 0.62 -40.95
CA VAL A 316 13.68 -0.17 -42.07
C VAL A 316 14.45 -1.48 -42.12
N PHE A 317 13.77 -2.61 -41.98
CA PHE A 317 14.34 -3.92 -42.30
C PHE A 317 13.88 -4.34 -43.69
N LEU A 318 14.82 -4.80 -44.52
CA LEU A 318 14.54 -5.31 -45.85
C LEU A 318 14.24 -6.80 -45.84
N LYS A 319 13.56 -7.30 -46.87
CA LYS A 319 13.29 -8.74 -47.02
C LYS A 319 14.58 -9.54 -47.23
N LYS A 320 14.54 -10.84 -46.91
CA LYS A 320 15.73 -11.72 -46.94
C LYS A 320 16.38 -11.78 -48.34
N GLU A 321 15.57 -11.69 -49.39
CA GLU A 321 15.94 -11.68 -50.80
C GLU A 321 16.36 -10.30 -51.33
N ALA A 322 16.07 -9.20 -50.62
CA ALA A 322 16.40 -7.85 -51.06
C ALA A 322 17.90 -7.53 -50.95
N ASP A 323 18.39 -6.63 -51.80
CA ASP A 323 19.77 -6.16 -51.81
C ASP A 323 19.85 -4.77 -51.17
N LEU A 324 20.58 -4.66 -50.05
CA LEU A 324 20.67 -3.44 -49.26
C LEU A 324 21.38 -2.30 -50.01
N VAL A 325 22.39 -2.62 -50.81
CA VAL A 325 23.13 -1.62 -51.59
C VAL A 325 22.25 -1.08 -52.71
N LYS A 326 21.63 -1.98 -53.49
CA LYS A 326 20.69 -1.57 -54.55
C LYS A 326 19.49 -0.79 -54.01
N PHE A 327 19.02 -1.10 -52.79
CA PHE A 327 17.95 -0.35 -52.15
C PHE A 327 18.39 1.05 -51.68
N ALA A 328 19.60 1.20 -51.10
CA ALA A 328 20.16 2.51 -50.75
C ALA A 328 20.42 3.37 -52.00
N ASP A 329 20.98 2.77 -53.06
CA ASP A 329 21.18 3.43 -54.36
C ASP A 329 19.84 3.85 -55.00
N LYS A 330 18.82 2.99 -54.91
CA LYS A 330 17.44 3.29 -55.35
C LYS A 330 16.82 4.45 -54.56
N LEU A 331 16.87 4.41 -53.23
CA LEU A 331 16.38 5.52 -52.39
C LEU A 331 17.00 6.86 -52.80
N LYS A 332 18.33 6.87 -52.98
CA LYS A 332 19.11 8.05 -53.37
C LYS A 332 18.83 8.55 -54.79
N LYS A 333 18.43 7.66 -55.68
CA LYS A 333 18.08 7.98 -57.08
C LYS A 333 16.65 8.47 -57.21
N ASP A 334 15.72 7.82 -56.51
CA ASP A 334 14.29 8.08 -56.60
C ASP A 334 13.88 9.28 -55.72
N TYR A 335 14.70 9.67 -54.72
CA TYR A 335 14.45 10.79 -53.81
C TYR A 335 15.72 11.63 -53.52
N PRO A 336 15.63 12.98 -53.54
CA PRO A 336 16.73 13.86 -53.17
C PRO A 336 17.19 13.70 -51.71
N THR A 337 18.48 13.97 -51.47
CA THR A 337 19.14 13.85 -50.14
C THR A 337 18.51 14.74 -49.06
N ASP A 338 17.88 15.83 -49.47
CA ASP A 338 17.20 16.82 -48.65
C ASP A 338 15.74 16.42 -48.31
N GLU A 339 15.17 15.42 -49.00
CA GLU A 339 13.95 14.75 -48.54
C GLU A 339 14.26 13.57 -47.59
N VAL A 340 15.28 12.75 -47.89
CA VAL A 340 15.68 11.59 -47.08
C VAL A 340 17.16 11.22 -47.25
N HIS A 341 17.80 10.76 -46.17
CA HIS A 341 19.17 10.24 -46.18
C HIS A 341 19.35 9.02 -45.29
N VAL A 342 20.17 8.06 -45.75
CA VAL A 342 20.56 6.88 -44.96
C VAL A 342 21.64 7.29 -43.94
N VAL A 343 21.34 7.15 -42.66
CA VAL A 343 22.22 7.58 -41.55
C VAL A 343 22.93 6.44 -40.84
N ALA A 344 22.39 5.23 -40.93
CA ALA A 344 23.03 3.97 -40.52
C ALA A 344 22.51 2.78 -41.33
N PHE A 345 23.25 1.67 -41.33
CA PHE A 345 22.93 0.44 -42.04
C PHE A 345 23.55 -0.78 -41.33
N ASP A 346 23.01 -1.97 -41.58
CA ASP A 346 23.59 -3.25 -41.20
C ASP A 346 23.38 -4.28 -42.32
N THR A 347 24.46 -4.90 -42.80
CA THR A 347 24.45 -5.84 -43.94
C THR A 347 24.04 -7.27 -43.55
N ILE A 348 24.11 -7.64 -42.27
CA ILE A 348 23.77 -8.96 -41.75
C ILE A 348 22.25 -9.06 -41.56
N TYR A 349 21.67 -8.07 -40.88
CA TYR A 349 20.23 -7.96 -40.61
C TYR A 349 19.46 -7.27 -41.74
N LYS A 350 20.16 -6.74 -42.75
CA LYS A 350 19.61 -5.92 -43.85
C LYS A 350 18.77 -4.75 -43.32
N ALA A 351 19.30 -4.09 -42.30
CA ALA A 351 18.69 -2.95 -41.64
C ALA A 351 19.22 -1.63 -42.23
N ILE A 352 18.37 -0.62 -42.28
CA ILE A 352 18.69 0.75 -42.65
C ILE A 352 17.99 1.68 -41.66
N GLN A 353 18.68 2.69 -41.15
CA GLN A 353 18.04 3.84 -40.50
C GLN A 353 18.06 5.02 -41.47
N VAL A 354 16.89 5.57 -41.74
CA VAL A 354 16.72 6.79 -42.55
C VAL A 354 16.37 7.98 -41.65
N GLU A 355 16.86 9.15 -42.05
CA GLU A 355 16.54 10.44 -41.45
C GLU A 355 15.93 11.35 -42.52
N PHE A 356 15.03 12.25 -42.12
CA PHE A 356 14.20 13.10 -42.99
C PHE A 356 13.70 14.32 -42.20
N PRO A 357 13.12 15.37 -42.83
CA PRO A 357 12.51 16.49 -42.10
C PRO A 357 11.39 16.02 -41.16
N ALA A 358 11.45 16.37 -39.87
CA ALA A 358 10.60 15.77 -38.82
C ALA A 358 9.09 15.86 -39.08
N ASN A 359 8.63 16.92 -39.77
CA ASN A 359 7.24 17.11 -40.17
C ASN A 359 6.75 16.14 -41.27
N GLN A 360 7.65 15.37 -41.89
CA GLN A 360 7.34 14.39 -42.94
C GLN A 360 7.29 12.93 -42.44
N ARG A 361 7.45 12.66 -41.13
CA ARG A 361 7.56 11.29 -40.56
C ARG A 361 6.56 10.29 -41.14
N GLU A 362 5.28 10.64 -41.12
CA GLU A 362 4.21 9.74 -41.55
C GLU A 362 4.12 9.59 -43.08
N VAL A 363 4.50 10.63 -43.84
CA VAL A 363 4.67 10.54 -45.29
C VAL A 363 5.80 9.56 -45.62
N TRP A 364 6.89 9.60 -44.87
CA TRP A 364 8.03 8.70 -45.07
C TRP A 364 7.74 7.26 -44.66
N ARG A 365 7.05 7.03 -43.53
CA ARG A 365 6.55 5.69 -43.16
C ARG A 365 5.75 5.08 -44.31
N GLN A 366 4.73 5.79 -44.78
CA GLN A 366 3.83 5.31 -45.84
C GLN A 366 4.48 5.22 -47.23
N ARG A 367 5.61 5.90 -47.49
CA ARG A 367 6.43 5.70 -48.70
C ARG A 367 7.21 4.39 -48.58
N LEU A 368 7.90 4.19 -47.46
CA LEU A 368 8.81 3.05 -47.22
C LEU A 368 8.05 1.72 -47.10
N GLU A 369 6.93 1.69 -46.39
CA GLU A 369 6.08 0.48 -46.24
C GLU A 369 5.51 -0.03 -47.56
N LYS A 370 5.43 0.82 -48.60
CA LYS A 370 4.94 0.45 -49.94
C LYS A 370 6.07 -0.01 -50.87
N MET A 371 7.33 0.03 -50.46
CA MET A 371 8.45 -0.44 -51.29
C MET A 371 8.53 -1.97 -51.26
N PRO A 372 8.55 -2.66 -52.41
CA PRO A 372 8.49 -4.12 -52.45
C PRO A 372 9.69 -4.81 -51.79
N GLU A 373 10.82 -4.11 -51.62
CA GLU A 373 12.01 -4.60 -50.93
C GLU A 373 11.90 -4.60 -49.39
N VAL A 374 10.98 -3.83 -48.82
CA VAL A 374 10.85 -3.61 -47.36
C VAL A 374 10.04 -4.72 -46.70
N TYR A 375 10.53 -5.21 -45.56
CA TYR A 375 9.85 -6.18 -44.71
C TYR A 375 9.04 -5.51 -43.59
N VAL A 376 9.63 -4.54 -42.89
CA VAL A 376 8.96 -3.73 -41.85
C VAL A 376 9.62 -2.37 -41.72
N VAL A 377 8.80 -1.35 -41.41
CA VAL A 377 9.24 -0.02 -40.97
C VAL A 377 8.82 0.15 -39.52
N PHE A 378 9.71 0.65 -38.66
CA PHE A 378 9.43 0.84 -37.24
C PHE A 378 10.14 2.06 -36.65
N ASP A 379 9.66 2.49 -35.50
CA ASP A 379 10.08 3.72 -34.84
C ASP A 379 11.38 3.52 -34.03
N GLU A 380 12.24 4.55 -34.07
CA GLU A 380 13.41 4.66 -33.20
C GLU A 380 12.95 5.07 -31.79
N HIS A 381 12.49 4.08 -31.01
CA HIS A 381 12.08 4.27 -29.61
C HIS A 381 13.28 4.51 -28.69
N LEU A 382 13.16 5.49 -27.81
CA LEU A 382 14.17 5.73 -26.77
C LEU A 382 13.88 4.89 -25.52
N PHE A 383 14.68 3.83 -25.35
CA PHE A 383 14.69 3.03 -24.14
C PHE A 383 15.36 3.79 -23.00
N GLN A 384 14.57 4.38 -22.10
CA GLN A 384 15.10 4.90 -20.84
C GLN A 384 15.54 3.73 -19.95
N ALA A 385 16.85 3.60 -19.75
CA ALA A 385 17.36 2.92 -18.57
C ALA A 385 16.97 3.76 -17.35
N SER A 386 16.27 3.16 -16.38
CA SER A 386 16.08 3.82 -15.10
C SER A 386 17.45 3.96 -14.43
N ALA A 387 17.93 5.19 -14.29
CA ALA A 387 19.20 5.46 -13.62
C ALA A 387 19.04 5.16 -12.13
N VAL A 388 19.28 3.91 -11.74
CA VAL A 388 19.39 3.48 -10.34
C VAL A 388 20.39 4.42 -9.66
N PRO A 389 20.04 5.03 -8.51
CA PRO A 389 20.97 5.87 -7.76
C PRO A 389 22.32 5.19 -7.51
N ASN A 390 23.39 5.98 -7.39
CA ASN A 390 24.77 5.48 -7.30
C ASN A 390 25.15 4.87 -5.94
N ASP A 391 24.17 4.71 -5.04
CA ASP A 391 24.33 4.23 -3.67
C ASP A 391 24.59 2.70 -3.66
N PRO A 392 25.76 2.19 -3.21
CA PRO A 392 26.20 0.84 -3.57
C PRO A 392 25.33 -0.33 -3.11
N ALA A 393 24.48 -0.18 -2.07
CA ALA A 393 23.54 -1.24 -1.71
C ALA A 393 22.47 -1.53 -2.77
N LEU A 394 22.17 -0.58 -3.66
CA LEU A 394 21.10 -0.76 -4.65
C LEU A 394 21.49 -1.72 -5.79
N ILE A 395 22.80 -1.87 -6.04
CA ILE A 395 23.36 -2.81 -7.01
C ILE A 395 23.87 -4.12 -6.37
N ASP A 396 24.10 -4.14 -5.05
CA ASP A 396 24.39 -5.36 -4.30
C ASP A 396 23.11 -6.20 -4.14
N HIS A 397 23.03 -7.34 -4.84
CA HIS A 397 21.86 -8.23 -4.82
C HIS A 397 21.43 -8.73 -3.42
N LYS A 398 22.32 -8.72 -2.42
CA LYS A 398 21.97 -9.09 -1.03
C LYS A 398 21.45 -7.91 -0.23
N LYS A 399 22.03 -6.72 -0.40
CA LYS A 399 21.60 -5.51 0.32
C LYS A 399 20.33 -4.92 -0.28
N GLY A 400 20.28 -4.79 -1.60
CA GLY A 400 19.19 -4.20 -2.37
C GLY A 400 18.02 -5.16 -2.66
N TRP A 401 18.03 -6.38 -2.12
CA TRP A 401 17.06 -7.43 -2.46
C TRP A 401 15.60 -6.98 -2.30
N TYR A 402 15.33 -6.17 -1.27
CA TYR A 402 13.98 -5.73 -0.91
C TYR A 402 13.41 -4.71 -1.91
N PHE A 403 14.24 -3.85 -2.51
CA PHE A 403 13.83 -2.95 -3.59
C PHE A 403 13.31 -3.73 -4.80
N SER A 404 14.01 -4.80 -5.18
CA SER A 404 13.58 -5.70 -6.26
C SER A 404 12.29 -6.43 -5.91
N ALA A 405 12.18 -6.97 -4.69
CA ALA A 405 11.01 -7.74 -4.25
C ALA A 405 9.69 -6.92 -4.25
N ILE A 406 9.76 -5.64 -3.93
CA ILE A 406 8.61 -4.72 -3.95
C ILE A 406 8.47 -3.92 -5.26
N ARG A 407 9.37 -4.15 -6.23
CA ARG A 407 9.41 -3.45 -7.53
C ARG A 407 9.62 -1.93 -7.41
N ALA A 408 10.50 -1.53 -6.48
CA ALA A 408 10.81 -0.12 -6.20
C ALA A 408 11.50 0.60 -7.37
N PHE A 409 12.41 -0.06 -8.10
CA PHE A 409 13.06 0.55 -9.27
C PHE A 409 12.05 0.87 -10.39
N ASP A 410 11.06 -0.01 -10.59
CA ASP A 410 9.96 0.23 -11.53
C ASP A 410 9.02 1.35 -11.03
N ALA A 411 8.77 1.42 -9.72
CA ALA A 411 8.06 2.53 -9.08
C ALA A 411 8.79 3.88 -9.24
N TRP A 412 10.12 3.87 -9.23
CA TRP A 412 10.95 5.07 -9.42
C TRP A 412 10.96 5.61 -10.86
N ASN A 413 10.42 4.87 -11.83
CA ASN A 413 10.05 5.42 -13.16
C ASN A 413 8.76 6.27 -13.10
N ILE A 414 7.98 6.17 -12.02
CA ILE A 414 6.72 6.90 -11.82
C ILE A 414 6.95 8.11 -10.89
N THR A 415 7.65 7.93 -9.77
CA THR A 415 8.12 8.99 -8.86
C THR A 415 9.14 8.44 -7.85
N ARG A 416 10.03 9.29 -7.34
CA ARG A 416 10.92 8.99 -6.20
C ARG A 416 10.46 9.63 -4.88
N GLY A 417 9.32 10.33 -4.90
CA GLY A 417 8.83 11.16 -3.80
C GLY A 417 8.77 12.64 -4.18
N LEU A 418 8.16 13.45 -3.31
CA LEU A 418 8.13 14.91 -3.37
C LEU A 418 8.39 15.49 -1.97
N PRO A 419 9.17 16.58 -1.84
CA PRO A 419 9.60 17.09 -0.53
C PRO A 419 8.45 17.67 0.31
N GLU A 420 7.31 17.98 -0.31
CA GLU A 420 6.08 18.37 0.38
C GLU A 420 5.40 17.20 1.11
N VAL A 421 5.78 15.95 0.81
CA VAL A 421 5.26 14.75 1.47
C VAL A 421 6.16 14.39 2.66
N ILE A 422 5.60 14.53 3.85
CA ILE A 422 6.26 14.36 5.14
C ILE A 422 5.76 13.08 5.80
N VAL A 423 6.70 12.18 6.10
CA VAL A 423 6.47 10.97 6.91
C VAL A 423 6.94 11.23 8.33
N ALA A 424 6.02 11.26 9.29
CA ALA A 424 6.37 11.24 10.70
C ALA A 424 6.79 9.84 11.11
N VAL A 425 8.05 9.68 11.54
CA VAL A 425 8.59 8.43 12.06
C VAL A 425 8.66 8.56 13.58
N LEU A 426 7.81 7.82 14.29
CA LEU A 426 7.80 7.83 15.76
C LEU A 426 8.58 6.61 16.24
N ASP A 427 9.76 6.85 16.79
CA ASP A 427 10.69 5.78 17.11
C ASP A 427 11.62 6.15 18.29
N ASP A 428 12.60 5.30 18.58
CA ASP A 428 13.33 5.32 19.84
C ASP A 428 14.41 6.41 19.92
N GLY A 429 15.09 6.71 18.82
CA GLY A 429 16.11 7.74 18.71
C GLY A 429 16.63 7.86 17.28
N PHE A 430 17.31 8.96 16.97
CA PHE A 430 17.75 9.26 15.60
C PHE A 430 19.15 9.88 15.60
N ASP A 431 20.02 9.40 14.73
CA ASP A 431 21.27 10.08 14.39
C ASP A 431 21.03 11.10 13.26
N THR A 432 20.84 12.36 13.65
CA THR A 432 20.57 13.47 12.74
C THR A 432 21.76 13.86 11.84
N HIS A 433 22.95 13.31 12.10
CA HIS A 433 24.17 13.57 11.34
C HIS A 433 24.49 12.45 10.35
N HIS A 434 23.66 11.41 10.30
CA HIS A 434 23.80 10.33 9.33
C HIS A 434 23.68 10.87 7.89
N PRO A 435 24.56 10.47 6.94
CA PRO A 435 24.49 10.92 5.54
C PRO A 435 23.11 10.75 4.91
N GLU A 436 22.50 9.55 5.04
CA GLU A 436 21.12 9.26 4.62
C GLU A 436 20.05 10.22 5.17
N LEU A 437 20.22 10.78 6.37
CA LEU A 437 19.23 11.68 6.98
C LEU A 437 19.58 13.17 6.79
N THR A 438 20.80 13.45 6.34
CA THR A 438 21.30 14.80 6.08
C THR A 438 20.45 15.45 4.99
N GLY A 439 19.86 16.59 5.33
CA GLY A 439 18.97 17.30 4.40
C GLY A 439 17.56 16.69 4.24
N GLN A 440 17.22 15.57 4.88
CA GLN A 440 15.87 14.94 4.79
C GLN A 440 14.95 15.27 5.97
N LEU A 441 15.51 15.62 7.13
CA LEU A 441 14.72 15.88 8.34
C LEU A 441 13.92 17.19 8.25
N VAL A 442 12.71 17.21 8.81
CA VAL A 442 11.85 18.40 8.99
C VAL A 442 11.13 18.34 10.34
N GLN A 443 10.99 19.48 11.02
CA GLN A 443 10.24 19.61 12.28
C GLN A 443 10.50 18.48 13.31
N PRO A 444 11.77 18.15 13.64
CA PRO A 444 12.08 17.06 14.56
C PRO A 444 11.56 17.33 15.97
N ARG A 445 11.17 16.29 16.71
CA ARG A 445 10.57 16.41 18.04
C ARG A 445 11.06 15.36 19.03
N ASN A 446 11.64 15.80 20.14
CA ASN A 446 11.96 14.93 21.27
C ASN A 446 10.82 14.99 22.30
N VAL A 447 9.96 13.96 22.32
CA VAL A 447 8.77 13.96 23.18
C VAL A 447 9.14 13.82 24.67
N PRO A 448 10.05 12.91 25.09
CA PRO A 448 10.53 12.86 26.47
C PRO A 448 11.22 14.13 26.98
N ALA A 449 12.05 14.77 26.14
CA ALA A 449 12.78 15.99 26.54
C ALA A 449 11.96 17.28 26.39
N GLY A 450 10.81 17.24 25.71
CA GLY A 450 9.94 18.40 25.49
C GLY A 450 10.48 19.44 24.49
N ASN A 451 11.63 19.19 23.85
CA ASN A 451 12.28 20.07 22.89
C ASN A 451 12.32 19.44 21.48
N ASN A 452 13.08 20.05 20.55
CA ASN A 452 13.18 19.59 19.16
C ASN A 452 14.51 18.87 18.87
N GLU A 453 15.28 18.54 19.91
CA GLU A 453 16.60 17.91 19.83
C GLU A 453 16.46 16.38 19.88
N VAL A 454 15.99 15.78 18.79
CA VAL A 454 16.05 14.32 18.63
C VAL A 454 17.51 13.87 18.57
N ASN A 455 17.80 12.72 19.18
CA ASN A 455 19.15 12.22 19.36
C ASN A 455 19.16 10.70 19.60
N THR A 456 20.35 10.15 19.81
CA THR A 456 20.61 8.71 20.00
C THR A 456 20.44 8.21 21.44
N LYS A 457 19.97 9.03 22.40
CA LYS A 457 19.82 8.62 23.82
C LYS A 457 18.55 7.79 24.03
N SER A 458 18.60 6.55 23.58
CA SER A 458 17.52 5.57 23.66
C SER A 458 18.04 4.20 24.12
N VAL A 459 17.14 3.23 24.30
CA VAL A 459 17.49 1.84 24.62
C VAL A 459 18.33 1.16 23.53
N THR A 460 18.19 1.54 22.25
CA THR A 460 19.02 0.99 21.15
C THR A 460 20.18 1.88 20.73
N GLY A 461 20.42 3.02 21.39
CA GLY A 461 21.41 4.00 20.95
C GLY A 461 20.99 4.76 19.67
N GLY A 462 19.69 4.87 19.41
CA GLY A 462 19.11 5.41 18.18
C GLY A 462 19.33 4.55 16.93
N LEU A 463 19.83 3.32 17.09
CA LEU A 463 20.10 2.40 15.98
C LEU A 463 18.81 2.06 15.23
N HIS A 464 17.73 1.75 15.96
CA HIS A 464 16.46 1.34 15.39
C HIS A 464 15.75 2.50 14.66
N GLY A 465 15.52 3.64 15.32
CA GLY A 465 14.86 4.78 14.69
C GLY A 465 15.62 5.39 13.50
N THR A 466 16.96 5.36 13.51
CA THR A 466 17.79 5.77 12.36
C THR A 466 17.56 4.86 11.14
N HIS A 467 17.53 3.54 11.34
CA HIS A 467 17.28 2.55 10.28
C HIS A 467 15.87 2.66 9.70
N VAL A 468 14.88 2.88 10.56
CA VAL A 468 13.49 3.09 10.15
C VAL A 468 13.37 4.37 9.32
N ALA A 469 13.96 5.49 9.76
CA ALA A 469 13.96 6.75 9.01
C ALA A 469 14.69 6.64 7.66
N GLY A 470 15.87 6.02 7.64
CA GLY A 470 16.64 5.76 6.42
C GLY A 470 15.86 4.88 5.44
N THR A 471 15.20 3.83 5.91
CA THR A 471 14.38 2.96 5.06
C THR A 471 13.16 3.68 4.46
N VAL A 472 12.58 4.67 5.15
CA VAL A 472 11.50 5.51 4.59
C VAL A 472 12.03 6.39 3.45
N ALA A 473 12.99 7.27 3.76
CA ALA A 473 13.41 8.36 2.87
C ALA A 473 14.89 8.78 3.09
N GLY A 474 15.79 7.82 3.28
CA GLY A 474 17.24 8.03 3.16
C GLY A 474 17.60 8.69 1.83
N PHE A 475 18.54 9.63 1.87
CA PHE A 475 18.90 10.53 0.77
C PHE A 475 19.72 9.82 -0.32
N ALA A 476 19.04 9.38 -1.39
CA ALA A 476 19.66 8.71 -2.52
C ALA A 476 20.56 9.62 -3.39
N ASN A 477 21.46 8.99 -4.12
CA ASN A 477 22.50 9.57 -4.98
C ASN A 477 23.64 10.25 -4.21
N ASN A 478 23.92 9.79 -2.99
CA ASN A 478 25.02 10.25 -2.16
C ASN A 478 26.33 9.47 -2.44
N GLY A 479 26.23 8.27 -3.03
CA GLY A 479 27.39 7.40 -3.35
C GLY A 479 27.90 6.57 -2.16
N GLU A 480 27.22 6.70 -1.01
CA GLU A 480 27.36 5.93 0.21
C GLU A 480 26.19 4.93 0.35
N GLY A 481 25.95 4.42 1.55
CA GLY A 481 25.48 3.04 1.72
C GLY A 481 24.19 2.63 1.00
N SER A 482 23.09 3.39 1.07
CA SER A 482 21.77 2.93 0.61
C SER A 482 20.84 4.07 0.17
N SER A 483 19.52 3.88 0.34
CA SER A 483 18.47 4.85 0.01
C SER A 483 17.24 4.52 0.84
N GLY A 484 16.34 5.49 1.01
CA GLY A 484 14.95 5.18 1.38
C GLY A 484 14.15 4.63 0.21
N ILE A 485 12.93 4.17 0.49
CA ILE A 485 11.95 3.81 -0.56
C ILE A 485 11.41 5.06 -1.28
N ALA A 486 11.30 6.18 -0.57
CA ALA A 486 10.85 7.47 -1.11
C ALA A 486 11.89 8.58 -0.87
N PRO A 487 13.07 8.52 -1.52
CA PRO A 487 14.18 9.44 -1.24
C PRO A 487 13.92 10.90 -1.62
N GLY A 488 12.85 11.20 -2.35
CA GLY A 488 12.39 12.57 -2.59
C GLY A 488 11.48 13.16 -1.50
N CYS A 489 11.02 12.35 -0.54
CA CYS A 489 10.15 12.75 0.57
C CYS A 489 10.94 13.20 1.81
N ARG A 490 10.27 13.80 2.79
CA ARG A 490 10.90 14.30 4.03
C ARG A 490 10.48 13.50 5.25
N VAL A 491 11.37 13.43 6.24
CA VAL A 491 11.13 12.69 7.51
C VAL A 491 10.91 13.68 8.67
N MET A 492 9.79 13.54 9.36
CA MET A 492 9.57 14.17 10.67
C MET A 492 9.94 13.16 11.76
N SER A 493 11.20 13.19 12.20
CA SER A 493 11.69 12.32 13.29
C SER A 493 11.08 12.74 14.62
N ILE A 494 10.32 11.84 15.24
CA ILE A 494 9.67 12.05 16.53
C ILE A 494 10.20 11.00 17.51
N GLN A 495 11.11 11.41 18.38
CA GLN A 495 11.67 10.54 19.42
C GLN A 495 10.63 10.36 20.53
N VAL A 496 10.18 9.12 20.73
CA VAL A 496 9.17 8.71 21.74
C VAL A 496 9.75 7.83 22.86
N SER A 497 11.07 7.63 22.85
CA SER A 497 11.83 6.87 23.85
C SER A 497 12.94 7.69 24.47
N ASP A 498 13.31 7.32 25.68
CA ASP A 498 14.53 7.74 26.36
C ASP A 498 15.27 6.47 26.87
N VAL A 499 16.24 6.61 27.78
CA VAL A 499 16.96 5.46 28.35
C VAL A 499 16.06 4.50 29.16
N GLY A 500 14.87 4.95 29.58
CA GLY A 500 13.82 4.14 30.21
C GLY A 500 12.83 3.48 29.23
N GLY A 501 13.00 3.69 27.92
CA GLY A 501 12.18 3.06 26.88
C GLY A 501 10.95 3.86 26.43
N ILE A 502 10.21 3.28 25.48
CA ILE A 502 9.02 3.88 24.87
C ILE A 502 7.85 3.84 25.87
N ARG A 503 7.20 4.98 26.07
CA ARG A 503 6.08 5.13 27.01
C ARG A 503 4.79 5.47 26.26
N SER A 504 3.67 4.83 26.59
CA SER A 504 2.40 4.97 25.83
C SER A 504 1.90 6.41 25.69
N LEU A 505 2.14 7.26 26.70
CA LEU A 505 1.79 8.68 26.64
C LEU A 505 2.71 9.49 25.70
N ALA A 506 3.98 9.08 25.54
CA ALA A 506 4.88 9.68 24.55
C ALA A 506 4.45 9.34 23.11
N LEU A 507 3.88 8.15 22.88
CA LEU A 507 3.23 7.81 21.62
C LEU A 507 2.01 8.71 21.34
N VAL A 508 1.15 8.93 22.34
CA VAL A 508 -0.01 9.83 22.21
C VAL A 508 0.43 11.25 21.83
N PHE A 509 1.38 11.82 22.57
CA PHE A 509 1.90 13.17 22.27
C PHE A 509 2.66 13.24 20.95
N GLY A 510 3.40 12.19 20.56
CA GLY A 510 4.08 12.12 19.28
C GLY A 510 3.10 12.08 18.09
N ILE A 511 2.01 11.31 18.20
CA ILE A 511 0.97 11.23 17.16
C ILE A 511 0.23 12.58 17.07
N GLN A 512 -0.10 13.19 18.21
CA GLN A 512 -0.69 14.54 18.24
C GLN A 512 0.24 15.58 17.61
N TYR A 513 1.55 15.54 17.88
CA TYR A 513 2.53 16.41 17.24
C TYR A 513 2.52 16.23 15.71
N ALA A 514 2.57 15.00 15.21
CA ALA A 514 2.51 14.70 13.78
C ALA A 514 1.22 15.23 13.11
N ILE A 515 0.06 15.05 13.75
CA ILE A 515 -1.23 15.57 13.28
C ILE A 515 -1.24 17.11 13.22
N GLN A 516 -0.61 17.77 14.20
CA GLN A 516 -0.55 19.23 14.30
C GLN A 516 0.44 19.85 13.30
N HIS A 517 1.58 19.21 13.06
CA HIS A 517 2.69 19.72 12.25
C HIS A 517 2.66 19.27 10.78
N GLY A 518 1.53 18.69 10.34
CA GLY A 518 1.20 18.51 8.92
C GLY A 518 1.75 17.26 8.25
N ALA A 519 2.21 16.25 9.01
CA ALA A 519 2.65 14.98 8.42
C ALA A 519 1.48 14.26 7.74
N GLN A 520 1.66 13.78 6.50
CA GLN A 520 0.61 13.06 5.75
C GLN A 520 0.71 11.53 5.89
N ILE A 521 1.81 11.03 6.48
CA ILE A 521 2.03 9.64 6.85
C ILE A 521 2.57 9.60 8.29
N ILE A 522 2.15 8.63 9.09
CA ILE A 522 2.70 8.28 10.40
C ILE A 522 3.20 6.84 10.33
N SER A 523 4.48 6.61 10.62
CA SER A 523 5.15 5.32 10.66
C SER A 523 5.48 4.95 12.10
N LEU A 524 4.97 3.81 12.58
CA LEU A 524 5.21 3.28 13.93
C LEU A 524 5.85 1.89 13.84
N SER A 525 7.18 1.80 13.90
CA SER A 525 7.91 0.53 13.86
C SER A 525 7.98 -0.17 15.22
N LEU A 526 6.88 -0.08 15.98
CA LEU A 526 6.75 -0.41 17.40
C LEU A 526 5.36 -0.98 17.69
N GLY A 527 5.21 -1.64 18.85
CA GLY A 527 3.94 -2.21 19.30
C GLY A 527 4.03 -2.82 20.71
N SER A 528 2.91 -3.32 21.22
CA SER A 528 2.79 -3.90 22.56
C SER A 528 3.46 -5.28 22.67
N ALA A 529 4.66 -5.32 23.25
CA ALA A 529 5.32 -6.58 23.59
C ALA A 529 4.61 -7.30 24.76
N LEU A 530 4.54 -8.63 24.70
CA LEU A 530 4.11 -9.45 25.84
C LEU A 530 5.33 -9.97 26.62
N PRO A 531 5.24 -10.15 27.96
CA PRO A 531 6.40 -10.52 28.79
C PRO A 531 7.11 -11.80 28.29
N PRO A 532 8.43 -12.00 28.41
CA PRO A 532 9.08 -13.20 27.86
C PRO A 532 8.60 -14.55 28.44
N PRO A 533 8.27 -14.72 29.74
CA PRO A 533 7.59 -15.92 30.24
C PRO A 533 6.11 -15.96 29.86
N VAL A 534 5.54 -14.81 29.44
CA VAL A 534 4.36 -14.84 28.61
C VAL A 534 4.74 -15.35 27.22
N VAL A 535 5.74 -14.88 26.45
CA VAL A 535 6.12 -15.36 25.08
C VAL A 535 6.55 -16.84 25.02
N ALA A 536 7.32 -17.30 25.99
CA ALA A 536 7.61 -18.68 26.29
C ALA A 536 6.45 -19.38 27.02
N ARG A 537 5.37 -18.68 27.34
CA ARG A 537 4.04 -19.25 27.45
C ARG A 537 3.13 -18.69 26.32
N LEU A 538 3.60 -18.50 25.06
CA LEU A 538 2.85 -18.04 23.84
C LEU A 538 2.83 -18.97 22.55
N LYS A 539 3.84 -19.77 22.14
CA LYS A 539 3.94 -20.47 20.80
C LYS A 539 3.54 -21.96 20.60
N THR A 540 3.65 -22.87 21.59
CA THR A 540 3.46 -24.35 21.48
C THR A 540 2.01 -24.87 21.43
N MET A 541 1.00 -24.02 21.55
CA MET A 541 -0.41 -24.39 21.48
C MET A 541 -0.85 -24.43 20.02
N PRO A 542 -1.83 -25.28 19.66
CA PRO A 542 -2.47 -25.22 18.35
C PRO A 542 -3.04 -23.83 18.08
N GLU A 543 -2.98 -23.37 16.83
CA GLU A 543 -3.43 -22.03 16.44
C GLU A 543 -4.88 -21.72 16.83
N SER A 544 -5.76 -22.73 16.87
CA SER A 544 -7.14 -22.57 17.35
C SER A 544 -7.25 -22.24 18.85
N GLU A 545 -6.36 -22.79 19.69
CA GLU A 545 -6.20 -22.33 21.06
C GLU A 545 -5.44 -21.00 21.10
N GLN A 546 -4.55 -20.72 20.13
CA GLN A 546 -3.98 -19.39 19.93
C GLN A 546 -4.95 -18.31 19.40
N GLU A 547 -6.19 -18.70 19.13
CA GLU A 547 -7.30 -17.89 18.66
C GLU A 547 -8.48 -17.91 19.65
N SER A 548 -8.27 -18.36 20.90
CA SER A 548 -9.34 -18.50 21.90
C SER A 548 -9.14 -17.70 23.21
N TRP A 549 -7.93 -17.62 23.77
CA TRP A 549 -7.63 -16.87 25.02
C TRP A 549 -7.89 -15.35 24.92
N ALA A 550 -8.04 -14.82 23.70
CA ALA A 550 -8.19 -13.43 23.26
C ALA A 550 -9.61 -12.96 23.00
N ARG A 551 -10.46 -13.91 22.62
CA ARG A 551 -11.87 -13.73 22.91
C ARG A 551 -12.07 -13.51 24.43
N ALA A 552 -11.14 -13.99 25.29
CA ALA A 552 -11.06 -13.64 26.72
C ALA A 552 -10.23 -12.37 27.10
N TYR A 553 -8.90 -12.29 26.97
CA TYR A 553 -8.11 -11.07 27.25
C TYR A 553 -8.54 -9.80 26.48
N GLN A 554 -9.17 -9.83 25.29
CA GLN A 554 -9.76 -8.62 24.71
C GLN A 554 -11.05 -8.17 25.43
N GLN A 555 -11.72 -9.07 26.14
CA GLN A 555 -12.77 -8.70 27.11
C GLN A 555 -12.18 -8.12 28.41
N THR A 556 -10.84 -8.07 28.58
CA THR A 556 -10.26 -7.40 29.76
C THR A 556 -10.37 -5.89 29.64
N ARG A 557 -10.64 -5.25 30.78
CA ARG A 557 -10.71 -3.80 30.92
C ARG A 557 -9.45 -3.08 30.42
N GLY A 558 -8.28 -3.70 30.54
CA GLY A 558 -7.01 -3.17 30.02
C GLY A 558 -7.05 -3.04 28.49
N TYR A 559 -7.17 -4.17 27.80
CA TYR A 559 -7.22 -4.23 26.33
C TYR A 559 -8.23 -3.25 25.75
N GLN A 560 -9.48 -3.29 26.24
CA GLN A 560 -10.54 -2.41 25.74
C GLN A 560 -10.26 -0.91 25.97
N SER A 561 -9.51 -0.56 27.02
CA SER A 561 -9.21 0.86 27.31
C SER A 561 -8.12 1.39 26.39
N GLU A 562 -7.08 0.59 26.13
CA GLU A 562 -6.06 0.91 25.13
C GLU A 562 -6.64 0.90 23.71
N GLN A 563 -7.46 -0.09 23.35
CA GLN A 563 -8.13 -0.17 22.05
C GLN A 563 -9.02 1.07 21.80
N ARG A 564 -9.74 1.56 22.82
CA ARG A 564 -10.50 2.83 22.74
C ARG A 564 -9.59 4.04 22.48
N LEU A 565 -8.47 4.15 23.20
CA LEU A 565 -7.48 5.22 23.01
C LEU A 565 -6.93 5.22 21.58
N TRP A 566 -6.46 4.06 21.10
CA TRP A 566 -5.88 3.93 19.77
C TRP A 566 -6.92 4.15 18.66
N ASN A 567 -8.16 3.65 18.82
CA ASN A 567 -9.25 3.92 17.87
C ASN A 567 -9.62 5.41 17.80
N GLN A 568 -9.62 6.13 18.92
CA GLN A 568 -9.84 7.58 18.92
C GLN A 568 -8.71 8.31 18.16
N LEU A 569 -7.46 8.01 18.52
CA LEU A 569 -6.27 8.72 18.07
C LEU A 569 -5.90 8.43 16.61
N PHE A 570 -5.88 7.17 16.19
CA PHE A 570 -5.67 6.81 14.78
C PHE A 570 -6.84 7.26 13.91
N GLY A 571 -8.07 7.18 14.41
CA GLY A 571 -9.23 7.74 13.72
C GLY A 571 -9.11 9.26 13.53
N GLU A 572 -8.47 9.98 14.45
CA GLU A 572 -8.20 11.42 14.30
C GLU A 572 -7.16 11.70 13.21
N ALA A 573 -6.08 10.92 13.16
CA ALA A 573 -5.11 10.96 12.07
C ALA A 573 -5.78 10.69 10.70
N THR A 574 -6.56 9.60 10.59
CA THR A 574 -7.29 9.26 9.37
C THR A 574 -8.27 10.36 8.94
N ARG A 575 -9.01 10.98 9.88
CA ARG A 575 -9.90 12.13 9.60
C ARG A 575 -9.16 13.40 9.16
N ASN A 576 -7.86 13.52 9.44
CA ASN A 576 -6.99 14.57 8.90
C ASN A 576 -6.37 14.19 7.53
N GLY A 577 -6.71 13.03 6.96
CA GLY A 577 -6.16 12.54 5.68
C GLY A 577 -4.79 11.84 5.80
N ILE A 578 -4.35 11.58 7.04
CA ILE A 578 -3.05 11.01 7.39
C ILE A 578 -3.14 9.49 7.38
N VAL A 579 -2.18 8.82 6.74
CA VAL A 579 -2.08 7.36 6.71
C VAL A 579 -1.23 6.89 7.88
N VAL A 580 -1.78 6.04 8.75
CA VAL A 580 -1.00 5.41 9.82
C VAL A 580 -0.55 4.03 9.39
N VAL A 581 0.74 3.80 9.30
CA VAL A 581 1.39 2.54 8.93
C VAL A 581 2.16 2.04 10.16
N LYS A 582 2.00 0.77 10.55
CA LYS A 582 2.71 0.24 11.72
C LYS A 582 3.01 -1.25 11.69
N ALA A 583 3.95 -1.65 12.54
CA ALA A 583 4.35 -3.04 12.75
C ALA A 583 3.20 -3.92 13.25
N ALA A 584 3.11 -5.15 12.75
CA ALA A 584 2.25 -6.20 13.32
C ALA A 584 2.85 -6.82 14.60
N GLY A 585 4.17 -6.73 14.80
CA GLY A 585 4.93 -7.27 15.92
C GLY A 585 5.71 -8.54 15.60
N ASN A 586 6.70 -8.87 16.44
CA ASN A 586 7.77 -9.82 16.14
C ASN A 586 7.71 -11.13 16.97
N ASP A 587 6.53 -11.55 17.45
CA ASP A 587 6.43 -12.77 18.28
C ASP A 587 6.27 -14.06 17.46
N GLY A 588 5.89 -14.00 16.18
CA GLY A 588 5.61 -15.16 15.32
C GLY A 588 4.25 -15.82 15.59
N LEU A 589 3.25 -14.99 15.93
CA LEU A 589 1.98 -15.39 16.55
C LEU A 589 0.86 -14.45 16.06
N PRO A 590 -0.45 -14.59 16.34
CA PRO A 590 -1.42 -13.70 15.71
C PRO A 590 -1.19 -12.21 16.16
N ALA A 591 -1.64 -11.19 15.42
CA ALA A 591 -1.26 -9.79 15.67
C ALA A 591 -2.15 -9.06 16.71
N LYS A 592 -3.39 -9.51 16.80
CA LYS A 592 -4.56 -9.11 17.62
C LYS A 592 -4.39 -9.00 19.17
N PHE A 593 -3.16 -9.01 19.68
CA PHE A 593 -2.73 -8.94 21.10
C PHE A 593 -2.43 -7.53 21.50
N ASP A 594 -1.83 -6.81 20.56
CA ASP A 594 -1.66 -5.40 20.61
C ASP A 594 -3.05 -4.74 20.42
N PRO A 595 -3.51 -3.91 21.37
CA PRO A 595 -4.72 -3.09 21.19
C PRO A 595 -4.61 -2.13 19.99
N MET A 596 -3.39 -1.78 19.56
CA MET A 596 -3.13 -1.01 18.34
C MET A 596 -3.40 -1.81 17.06
N ASN A 597 -3.46 -3.15 17.10
CA ASN A 597 -3.67 -4.00 15.91
C ASN A 597 -5.15 -4.23 15.53
N THR A 598 -6.12 -3.90 16.39
CA THR A 598 -7.56 -4.14 16.14
C THR A 598 -8.34 -2.86 15.83
N THR A 599 -7.67 -1.92 15.17
CA THR A 599 -8.22 -0.66 14.68
C THR A 599 -8.44 -0.72 13.16
N PRO A 600 -9.51 -0.12 12.60
CA PRO A 600 -9.68 -0.02 11.15
C PRO A 600 -8.76 1.05 10.52
N TYR A 601 -8.20 1.94 11.33
CA TYR A 601 -7.54 3.18 10.89
C TYR A 601 -6.06 3.03 10.50
N THR A 602 -5.45 1.86 10.71
CA THR A 602 -4.03 1.60 10.44
C THR A 602 -3.82 0.59 9.33
N ILE A 603 -2.70 0.72 8.62
CA ILE A 603 -2.13 -0.34 7.78
C ILE A 603 -1.16 -1.14 8.64
N ASN A 604 -1.52 -2.37 8.99
CA ASN A 604 -0.73 -3.24 9.85
C ASN A 604 0.19 -4.13 8.99
N VAL A 605 1.50 -4.01 9.21
CA VAL A 605 2.52 -4.56 8.32
C VAL A 605 3.19 -5.78 8.94
N SER A 606 2.99 -6.93 8.28
CA SER A 606 3.71 -8.18 8.51
C SER A 606 5.07 -8.16 7.80
N ALA A 607 6.00 -9.00 8.28
CA ALA A 607 7.33 -9.17 7.69
C ALA A 607 7.37 -10.40 6.78
N ALA A 608 7.74 -10.18 5.52
CA ALA A 608 8.12 -11.23 4.59
C ALA A 608 9.59 -11.60 4.80
N ALA A 609 9.87 -12.87 4.56
CA ALA A 609 11.19 -13.44 4.59
C ALA A 609 12.03 -13.10 3.36
N LEU A 610 13.32 -13.45 3.42
CA LEU A 610 14.11 -13.66 2.22
C LEU A 610 13.43 -14.72 1.32
N PRO A 611 13.43 -14.54 -0.02
CA PRO A 611 12.87 -15.53 -0.95
C PRO A 611 13.59 -16.88 -0.83
N GLY A 612 12.83 -17.97 -0.92
CA GLY A 612 13.39 -19.32 -1.01
C GLY A 612 14.19 -19.55 -2.30
N ALA A 613 14.93 -20.66 -2.38
CA ALA A 613 15.69 -21.04 -3.57
C ALA A 613 14.83 -21.27 -4.83
N ASN A 614 13.50 -21.36 -4.68
CA ASN A 614 12.49 -21.44 -5.73
C ASN A 614 11.82 -20.08 -6.03
N GLY A 615 12.34 -18.97 -5.49
CA GLY A 615 11.79 -17.62 -5.62
C GLY A 615 10.52 -17.34 -4.79
N GLN A 616 10.01 -18.31 -4.01
CA GLN A 616 8.80 -18.11 -3.22
C GLN A 616 9.08 -17.20 -2.01
N ILE A 617 8.28 -16.15 -1.88
CA ILE A 617 8.26 -15.27 -0.72
C ILE A 617 7.37 -15.92 0.34
N ARG A 618 7.95 -16.28 1.49
CA ARG A 618 7.24 -16.81 2.67
C ARG A 618 7.06 -15.71 3.72
N LEU A 619 6.19 -15.93 4.70
CA LEU A 619 6.16 -15.11 5.92
C LEU A 619 7.46 -15.32 6.73
N ALA A 620 7.98 -14.27 7.35
CA ALA A 620 9.08 -14.39 8.31
C ALA A 620 8.61 -15.11 9.58
N THR A 621 9.45 -15.99 10.15
CA THR A 621 9.04 -16.88 11.26
C THR A 621 8.76 -16.14 12.58
N PHE A 622 9.22 -14.90 12.70
CA PHE A 622 8.89 -13.98 13.80
C PHE A 622 7.72 -13.05 13.47
N SER A 623 7.22 -12.97 12.23
CA SER A 623 6.14 -12.03 11.91
C SER A 623 4.86 -12.44 12.62
N ASN A 624 4.22 -11.49 13.30
CA ASN A 624 2.85 -11.69 13.71
C ASN A 624 1.91 -11.78 12.49
N TYR A 625 0.77 -12.46 12.66
CA TYR A 625 -0.13 -12.87 11.56
C TYR A 625 -1.63 -12.71 11.86
N GLY A 626 -2.49 -13.13 10.93
CA GLY A 626 -3.93 -13.20 11.11
C GLY A 626 -4.70 -12.00 10.56
N SER A 627 -6.03 -12.04 10.76
CA SER A 627 -7.04 -11.03 10.39
C SER A 627 -6.73 -9.58 10.79
N ALA A 628 -5.89 -9.38 11.81
CA ALA A 628 -5.46 -8.08 12.29
C ALA A 628 -4.21 -7.52 11.56
N THR A 629 -3.80 -8.16 10.46
CA THR A 629 -2.75 -7.67 9.54
C THR A 629 -3.40 -7.08 8.27
N THR A 630 -2.68 -6.24 7.52
CA THR A 630 -3.23 -5.52 6.35
C THR A 630 -2.38 -5.70 5.11
N LEU A 631 -1.06 -5.64 5.25
CA LEU A 631 -0.08 -5.88 4.19
C LEU A 631 1.10 -6.67 4.74
N THR A 632 1.91 -7.21 3.85
CA THR A 632 3.25 -7.69 4.16
C THR A 632 4.28 -6.91 3.33
N ALA A 633 5.46 -6.68 3.88
CA ALA A 633 6.61 -6.13 3.16
C ALA A 633 7.90 -6.85 3.61
N PRO A 634 9.02 -6.76 2.87
CA PRO A 634 10.30 -7.36 3.25
C PRO A 634 10.69 -7.00 4.70
N GLY A 635 11.08 -8.00 5.49
CA GLY A 635 11.46 -7.78 6.89
C GLY A 635 12.51 -8.73 7.44
N GLU A 636 13.03 -9.70 6.67
CA GLU A 636 14.30 -10.38 6.96
C GLU A 636 15.43 -9.69 6.18
N GLN A 637 16.59 -9.47 6.81
CA GLN A 637 17.82 -8.96 6.22
C GLN A 637 17.65 -7.65 5.43
N ILE A 638 17.13 -6.61 6.09
CA ILE A 638 16.94 -5.28 5.49
C ILE A 638 18.16 -4.41 5.81
N TYR A 639 18.99 -4.13 4.80
CA TYR A 639 20.17 -3.28 4.90
C TYR A 639 19.79 -1.80 4.79
N ASN A 640 20.10 -1.00 5.81
CA ASN A 640 19.94 0.46 5.81
C ASN A 640 20.80 1.14 6.89
N ALA A 641 20.66 2.45 7.06
CA ALA A 641 21.38 3.30 8.00
C ALA A 641 21.32 2.82 9.47
N VAL A 642 22.38 3.04 10.24
CA VAL A 642 22.39 2.91 11.71
C VAL A 642 23.19 4.04 12.35
N ALA A 643 22.85 4.38 13.60
CA ALA A 643 23.49 5.47 14.34
C ALA A 643 25.03 5.34 14.40
N GLY A 644 25.72 6.48 14.23
CA GLY A 644 27.18 6.53 14.09
C GLY A 644 27.68 6.56 12.64
N GLY A 645 26.82 6.88 11.67
CA GLY A 645 27.16 6.89 10.24
C GLY A 645 27.36 5.50 9.62
N GLY A 646 26.81 4.46 10.23
CA GLY A 646 26.99 3.06 9.82
C GLY A 646 25.83 2.51 8.99
N TYR A 647 25.98 1.27 8.51
CA TYR A 647 24.89 0.54 7.84
C TYR A 647 24.88 -0.91 8.31
N ASP A 648 23.69 -1.47 8.57
CA ASP A 648 23.55 -2.85 9.05
C ASP A 648 22.26 -3.53 8.56
N PHE A 649 22.24 -4.86 8.63
CA PHE A 649 21.08 -5.70 8.32
C PHE A 649 20.21 -5.89 9.56
N LEU A 650 18.96 -5.44 9.53
CA LEU A 650 17.99 -5.67 10.60
C LEU A 650 16.82 -6.57 10.16
N ASP A 651 16.33 -7.36 11.11
CA ASP A 651 15.17 -8.24 10.97
C ASP A 651 13.99 -7.69 11.80
N GLY A 652 12.80 -7.58 11.21
CA GLY A 652 11.58 -7.22 11.93
C GLY A 652 10.42 -6.72 11.07
N THR A 653 9.19 -6.83 11.61
CA THR A 653 8.04 -6.03 11.14
C THR A 653 8.32 -4.52 11.23
N SER A 654 9.25 -4.13 12.10
CA SER A 654 9.83 -2.79 12.23
C SER A 654 10.59 -2.30 10.99
N MET A 655 11.13 -3.20 10.16
CA MET A 655 11.80 -2.88 8.89
C MET A 655 10.85 -3.01 7.70
N ALA A 656 9.85 -3.90 7.78
CA ALA A 656 8.76 -3.98 6.81
C ALA A 656 7.85 -2.72 6.83
N THR A 657 7.61 -2.15 8.01
CA THR A 657 6.79 -0.94 8.22
C THR A 657 7.26 0.29 7.43
N PRO A 658 8.52 0.74 7.51
CA PRO A 658 9.01 1.91 6.77
C PRO A 658 8.99 1.71 5.25
N ILE A 659 9.14 0.47 4.77
CA ILE A 659 8.98 0.15 3.34
C ILE A 659 7.57 0.48 2.86
N VAL A 660 6.54 0.10 3.63
CA VAL A 660 5.15 0.46 3.33
C VAL A 660 4.90 1.96 3.50
N ALA A 661 5.47 2.60 4.53
CA ALA A 661 5.33 4.04 4.74
C ALA A 661 5.96 4.87 3.60
N GLY A 662 7.13 4.47 3.10
CA GLY A 662 7.74 5.03 1.90
C GLY A 662 6.88 4.79 0.66
N GLY A 663 6.32 3.59 0.48
CA GLY A 663 5.37 3.30 -0.60
C GLY A 663 4.11 4.20 -0.58
N VAL A 664 3.55 4.45 0.60
CA VAL A 664 2.46 5.42 0.81
C VAL A 664 2.91 6.84 0.45
N ALA A 665 4.15 7.22 0.78
CA ALA A 665 4.69 8.53 0.45
C ALA A 665 4.88 8.72 -1.07
N LEU A 666 5.33 7.68 -1.80
CA LEU A 666 5.33 7.69 -3.27
C LEU A 666 3.91 7.88 -3.83
N ILE A 667 2.90 7.18 -3.28
CA ILE A 667 1.50 7.34 -3.71
C ILE A 667 1.01 8.77 -3.47
N LYS A 668 1.21 9.34 -2.27
CA LYS A 668 0.83 10.74 -1.99
C LYS A 668 1.62 11.76 -2.81
N SER A 669 2.78 11.41 -3.35
CA SER A 669 3.56 12.27 -4.25
C SER A 669 2.96 12.41 -5.66
N ILE A 670 2.17 11.43 -6.13
CA ILE A 670 1.41 11.53 -7.40
C ILE A 670 -0.09 11.82 -7.20
N ARG A 671 -0.61 11.50 -6.00
CA ARG A 671 -2.01 11.58 -5.59
C ARG A 671 -2.15 12.06 -4.14
N PRO A 672 -1.84 13.34 -3.84
CA PRO A 672 -2.02 13.90 -2.50
C PRO A 672 -3.50 14.00 -2.08
N ASP A 673 -4.40 13.85 -3.05
CA ASP A 673 -5.86 13.84 -2.91
C ASP A 673 -6.41 12.52 -2.34
N LEU A 674 -5.73 11.38 -2.48
CA LEU A 674 -6.26 10.10 -2.03
C LEU A 674 -6.33 9.99 -0.50
N SER A 675 -7.51 9.52 -0.04
CA SER A 675 -7.79 9.24 1.36
C SER A 675 -6.99 8.03 1.88
N PRO A 676 -6.77 7.90 3.20
CA PRO A 676 -6.07 6.74 3.76
C PRO A 676 -6.73 5.40 3.45
N THR A 677 -8.06 5.37 3.32
CA THR A 677 -8.83 4.18 2.93
C THR A 677 -8.48 3.76 1.51
N GLN A 678 -8.58 4.66 0.53
CA GLN A 678 -8.24 4.38 -0.87
C GLN A 678 -6.77 3.96 -1.05
N ILE A 679 -5.84 4.56 -0.30
CA ILE A 679 -4.42 4.17 -0.33
C ILE A 679 -4.23 2.76 0.21
N ARG A 680 -4.89 2.42 1.34
CA ARG A 680 -4.90 1.06 1.91
C ARG A 680 -5.47 0.05 0.91
N GLU A 681 -6.58 0.38 0.26
CA GLU A 681 -7.25 -0.50 -0.71
C GLU A 681 -6.39 -0.76 -1.94
N VAL A 682 -5.81 0.28 -2.55
CA VAL A 682 -4.90 0.14 -3.70
C VAL A 682 -3.70 -0.75 -3.35
N LEU A 683 -3.08 -0.55 -2.18
CA LEU A 683 -1.95 -1.36 -1.74
C LEU A 683 -2.32 -2.83 -1.52
N VAL A 684 -3.54 -3.11 -1.01
CA VAL A 684 -4.04 -4.48 -0.82
C VAL A 684 -4.40 -5.12 -2.16
N GLN A 685 -5.12 -4.42 -3.04
CA GLN A 685 -5.58 -4.94 -4.34
C GLN A 685 -4.43 -5.21 -5.33
N THR A 686 -3.33 -4.46 -5.23
CA THR A 686 -2.17 -4.57 -6.15
C THR A 686 -1.03 -5.46 -5.64
N GLY A 687 -1.07 -5.86 -4.36
CA GLY A 687 -0.07 -6.75 -3.75
C GLY A 687 -0.17 -8.19 -4.22
N ILE A 688 0.89 -8.97 -4.01
CA ILE A 688 0.93 -10.42 -4.31
C ILE A 688 0.42 -11.21 -3.09
N PRO A 689 -0.65 -12.02 -3.19
CA PRO A 689 -1.11 -12.85 -2.08
C PRO A 689 -0.14 -14.01 -1.82
N PHE A 690 0.00 -14.41 -0.56
CA PHE A 690 0.84 -15.55 -0.17
C PHE A 690 0.11 -16.87 -0.42
N VAL A 691 0.49 -17.56 -1.49
CA VAL A 691 -0.04 -18.89 -1.85
C VAL A 691 0.49 -19.93 -0.86
N ASN A 692 -0.39 -20.81 -0.36
CA ASN A 692 -0.08 -21.92 0.55
C ASN A 692 0.60 -21.53 1.88
N ASN A 693 0.45 -20.28 2.35
CA ASN A 693 0.99 -19.88 3.65
C ASN A 693 0.21 -20.49 4.82
N VAL A 694 0.91 -20.85 5.90
CA VAL A 694 0.30 -21.49 7.08
C VAL A 694 -0.70 -20.55 7.78
N HIS A 695 -0.39 -19.25 7.81
CA HIS A 695 -1.21 -18.23 8.47
C HIS A 695 -1.80 -17.23 7.47
N PRO A 696 -3.06 -16.79 7.62
CA PRO A 696 -3.62 -15.73 6.79
C PRO A 696 -2.94 -14.38 7.11
N VAL A 697 -2.47 -13.68 6.09
CA VAL A 697 -1.80 -12.37 6.20
C VAL A 697 -2.16 -11.47 5.01
N GLY A 698 -1.97 -10.15 5.17
CA GLY A 698 -2.09 -9.21 4.06
C GLY A 698 -1.08 -9.48 2.93
N PRO A 699 -1.41 -9.13 1.67
CA PRO A 699 -0.56 -9.41 0.51
C PRO A 699 0.76 -8.62 0.54
N MET A 700 1.76 -9.13 -0.17
CA MET A 700 3.08 -8.53 -0.32
C MET A 700 3.00 -7.27 -1.20
N ILE A 701 3.43 -6.13 -0.68
CA ILE A 701 3.38 -4.83 -1.37
C ILE A 701 4.11 -4.85 -2.72
N GLN A 702 3.54 -4.18 -3.74
CA GLN A 702 4.11 -4.01 -5.08
C GLN A 702 3.96 -2.54 -5.51
N LEU A 703 5.05 -1.78 -5.47
CA LEU A 703 5.02 -0.32 -5.56
C LEU A 703 4.67 0.19 -6.96
N ASP A 704 5.16 -0.45 -8.01
CA ASP A 704 4.87 -0.07 -9.40
C ASP A 704 3.37 -0.20 -9.71
N LYS A 705 2.78 -1.36 -9.37
CA LYS A 705 1.35 -1.64 -9.53
C LYS A 705 0.50 -0.69 -8.70
N ALA A 706 0.88 -0.45 -7.44
CA ALA A 706 0.17 0.48 -6.55
C ALA A 706 0.18 1.92 -7.09
N LEU A 707 1.30 2.39 -7.66
CA LEU A 707 1.38 3.71 -8.28
C LEU A 707 0.61 3.79 -9.60
N MET A 708 0.63 2.73 -10.43
CA MET A 708 -0.16 2.65 -11.66
C MET A 708 -1.67 2.70 -11.36
N ALA A 709 -2.15 1.88 -10.43
CA ALA A 709 -3.55 1.91 -9.97
C ALA A 709 -3.92 3.27 -9.36
N SER A 710 -3.03 3.86 -8.55
CA SER A 710 -3.23 5.21 -7.99
C SER A 710 -3.35 6.28 -9.09
N ARG A 711 -2.65 6.17 -10.23
CA ARG A 711 -2.84 7.06 -11.39
C ARG A 711 -4.21 6.87 -12.07
N GLN A 712 -4.78 5.67 -12.03
CA GLN A 712 -6.02 5.30 -12.73
C GLN A 712 -7.30 5.57 -11.92
N LEU A 713 -7.24 5.60 -10.58
CA LEU A 713 -8.39 5.98 -9.76
C LEU A 713 -8.96 7.34 -10.20
N PRO A 714 -10.29 7.53 -10.26
CA PRO A 714 -10.89 8.83 -10.58
C PRO A 714 -10.33 9.97 -9.72
N ARG A 715 -10.15 11.15 -10.32
CA ARG A 715 -9.95 12.39 -9.59
C ARG A 715 -11.32 13.03 -9.37
N ASP A 716 -11.92 12.80 -8.21
CA ASP A 716 -13.06 13.62 -7.78
C ASP A 716 -12.52 15.03 -7.52
N ALA A 717 -12.71 15.92 -8.51
CA ALA A 717 -12.23 17.29 -8.45
C ALA A 717 -12.92 18.09 -7.32
N CYS A 718 -14.18 17.79 -7.01
CA CYS A 718 -14.93 18.46 -5.95
C CYS A 718 -14.46 18.01 -4.57
N ALA A 719 -14.30 16.71 -4.31
CA ALA A 719 -13.71 16.21 -3.07
C ALA A 719 -12.24 16.65 -2.92
N THR A 720 -11.46 16.61 -4.02
CA THR A 720 -10.06 17.09 -4.02
C THR A 720 -9.97 18.57 -3.62
N MET A 721 -10.78 19.43 -4.25
CA MET A 721 -10.84 20.86 -3.92
C MET A 721 -11.32 21.07 -2.47
N THR A 722 -12.38 20.37 -2.07
CA THR A 722 -12.99 20.50 -0.73
C THR A 722 -12.05 20.03 0.37
N ASP A 723 -11.34 18.92 0.19
CA ASP A 723 -10.38 18.42 1.18
C ASP A 723 -9.06 19.19 1.16
N SER A 724 -8.65 19.76 0.01
CA SER A 724 -7.56 20.74 -0.03
C SER A 724 -7.92 21.99 0.78
N LEU A 725 -9.11 22.55 0.55
CA LEU A 725 -9.64 23.70 1.31
C LEU A 725 -9.85 23.36 2.78
N ARG A 726 -10.34 22.16 3.15
CA ARG A 726 -10.44 21.72 4.56
C ARG A 726 -9.07 21.60 5.21
N ARG A 727 -8.08 21.00 4.54
CA ARG A 727 -6.71 20.90 5.06
C ARG A 727 -6.10 22.28 5.29
N GLU A 728 -6.28 23.20 4.35
CA GLU A 728 -5.77 24.58 4.46
C GLU A 728 -6.51 25.39 5.52
N ILE A 729 -7.85 25.31 5.59
CA ILE A 729 -8.65 25.93 6.66
C ILE A 729 -8.23 25.39 8.03
N GLN A 730 -7.94 24.09 8.16
CA GLN A 730 -7.42 23.51 9.40
C GLN A 730 -5.96 23.92 9.67
N ARG A 731 -5.13 24.13 8.64
CA ARG A 731 -3.76 24.68 8.79
C ARG A 731 -3.82 26.11 9.33
N LEU A 732 -4.62 26.97 8.70
CA LEU A 732 -4.81 28.36 9.10
C LEU A 732 -5.46 28.49 10.49
N LYS A 733 -6.47 27.67 10.81
CA LYS A 733 -7.06 27.60 12.17
C LYS A 733 -6.05 27.17 13.24
N ARG A 734 -5.02 26.39 12.89
CA ARG A 734 -3.91 26.01 13.80
C ARG A 734 -2.78 27.06 13.86
N GLN A 735 -2.81 28.09 13.01
CA GLN A 735 -1.85 29.20 13.00
C GLN A 735 -2.38 30.47 13.68
N LEU A 736 -3.69 30.56 13.91
CA LEU A 736 -4.29 31.64 14.71
C LEU A 736 -3.96 31.43 16.21
N PRO A 737 -3.47 32.46 16.93
CA PRO A 737 -3.39 32.40 18.39
C PRO A 737 -4.76 32.17 19.01
N VAL A 738 -4.82 31.31 20.02
CA VAL A 738 -6.01 31.20 20.88
C VAL A 738 -5.98 32.39 21.84
N PHE A 739 -6.88 33.34 21.61
CA PHE A 739 -7.20 34.46 22.49
C PHE A 739 -8.25 34.05 23.54
#